data_AF-A0A957X7I9-F1
#
_entry.id   AF-A0A957X7I9-F1
#
_cell.length_a   1.000
_cell.length_b   1.000
_cell.length_c   1.000
_cell.angle_alpha   90.00
_cell.angle_beta   90.00
_cell.angle_gamma   90.00
#
_symmetry.space_group_name_H-M   'P 1'
#
loop_
_entity.id
_entity.type
_entity.pdbx_description
1 polymer ?
#
loop_
_entity_poly.entity_id
_entity_poly.type
_entity_poly.pdbx_seq_one_letter_code
_entity_poly.pdbx_strand_id
1 'polypeptide(L)'
;RTIRATAANPDGAEQWQPVANVPRELFGPDQQQPGQGGYDLAITVDPDDINRVYIGGSIVLSDGLQPVHAGGDWSGALYRCEIEIHPTRKTVRAQPTYIGGAIHGDLHALQFAPGDGQQLWVGCDGGVFYSASPTADPLDTAQSAGIFQPRNTGLATLTMNYLAQHPTEEAVLFCGTQDNGGLRYTGDPVWLYSSGGDSGYFVINWHDPYRVLTTYTYNLIFRTNDGGQRYSYEAVHVLPADGAAAAFYAPLAGTPYDPAHPEYANRVAFGGDQIWLSEHFGGDGLRWTKRGWAGEVDWRSLPTNRAEEDRLNGTTESLVFASAAKLYAGTTAGTVYRFEQTNSGEEGNSSQWRRISLPPIGNDTVAAQAGSVTAIAVDPAVAGGDAIYVTLGGIENPYRVWYFDGTAWEPRSGPRQSPETQPLGLLDVQHNAILVDPQHPNHLYVAADIGVWRSVDRGDSWQVFSRGLPDAAVVDLKLHGPSRLLRAATHGRGVYQFDLGQPQRAVDLYIRDHILDLGRRPAEAGKADPTQPGASVYAGQSPDIKLDVPQNNGRYYTAHTTVDPDGQKAAADRPAMDLYTFAAKLPDTTVVPTHSYSNLLSHVYVQVHNRGYLTANNVRVMLLLARQQVDDEKRAETEEAHPLPPLPANYEDFVRKGLPIAADQWQTLGVATLYSIRAGYP
;
A
#
# COMPACT_ATOMS: atom_id res chain seq x y z
N ARG A 1 16.31 -15.90 25.62
CA ARG A 1 15.46 -17.06 25.25
C ARG A 1 16.40 -18.23 24.92
N THR A 2 16.00 -19.50 25.12
CA THR A 2 16.88 -20.67 24.85
C THR A 2 16.08 -21.77 24.17
N ILE A 3 16.66 -22.42 23.17
CA ILE A 3 16.11 -23.64 22.56
C ILE A 3 16.71 -24.83 23.30
N ARG A 4 15.87 -25.83 23.55
CA ARG A 4 16.27 -27.06 24.23
C ARG A 4 15.90 -28.26 23.37
N ALA A 5 16.66 -29.34 23.50
CA ALA A 5 16.38 -30.63 22.88
C ALA A 5 16.48 -31.72 23.94
N THR A 6 15.75 -32.82 23.73
CA THR A 6 15.88 -34.02 24.55
C THR A 6 17.10 -34.82 24.10
N ALA A 7 18.05 -35.03 25.01
CA ALA A 7 19.20 -35.90 24.79
C ALA A 7 19.40 -36.82 25.98
N ALA A 8 19.82 -38.06 25.72
CA ALA A 8 20.14 -39.01 26.76
C ALA A 8 21.39 -38.57 27.54
N ASN A 9 21.25 -38.44 28.86
CA ASN A 9 22.36 -38.25 29.77
C ASN A 9 23.30 -39.48 29.78
N PRO A 10 24.49 -39.37 30.39
CA PRO A 10 25.41 -40.50 30.52
C PRO A 10 24.82 -41.74 31.21
N ASP A 11 23.73 -41.59 31.98
CA ASP A 11 22.97 -42.64 32.65
C ASP A 11 21.80 -43.20 31.83
N GLY A 12 21.58 -42.69 30.61
CA GLY A 12 20.51 -43.12 29.70
C GLY A 12 19.15 -42.43 29.91
N ALA A 13 19.01 -41.52 30.88
CA ALA A 13 17.77 -40.76 31.08
C ALA A 13 17.68 -39.60 30.08
N GLU A 14 16.53 -39.44 29.41
CA GLU A 14 16.27 -38.29 28.55
C GLU A 14 16.04 -37.04 29.40
N GLN A 15 16.82 -35.99 29.15
CA GLN A 15 16.62 -34.68 29.78
C GLN A 15 16.68 -33.56 28.76
N TRP A 16 15.97 -32.47 29.06
CA TRP A 16 16.05 -31.23 28.29
C TRP A 16 17.42 -30.59 28.48
N GLN A 17 18.19 -30.52 27.40
CA GLN A 17 19.48 -29.85 27.36
C GLN A 17 19.42 -28.59 26.48
N PRO A 18 20.09 -27.50 26.86
CA PRO A 18 20.20 -26.33 26.01
C PRO A 18 20.98 -26.67 24.73
N VAL A 19 20.47 -26.22 23.59
CA VAL A 19 21.17 -26.32 22.31
C VAL A 19 22.14 -25.16 22.18
N ALA A 20 23.44 -25.46 22.10
CA ALA A 20 24.47 -24.45 21.86
C ALA A 20 24.42 -23.95 20.41
N ASN A 21 24.95 -22.74 20.16
CA ASN A 21 25.08 -22.12 18.83
C ASN A 21 23.77 -21.86 18.06
N VAL A 22 22.65 -21.70 18.77
CA VAL A 22 21.41 -21.18 18.18
C VAL A 22 21.62 -19.71 17.76
N PRO A 23 21.23 -19.33 16.53
CA PRO A 23 21.31 -17.93 16.05
C PRO A 23 20.58 -16.97 16.99
N ARG A 24 21.14 -15.78 17.17
CA ARG A 24 20.62 -14.80 18.15
C ARG A 24 19.54 -13.90 17.55
N GLU A 25 19.66 -13.65 16.26
CA GLU A 25 18.80 -12.84 15.40
C GLU A 25 17.35 -13.35 15.41
N LEU A 26 17.15 -14.65 15.68
CA LEU A 26 15.82 -15.25 15.94
C LEU A 26 15.01 -14.46 16.97
N PHE A 27 15.67 -13.82 17.94
CA PHE A 27 15.01 -13.10 19.03
C PHE A 27 15.05 -11.59 18.88
N GLY A 28 15.59 -11.07 17.76
CA GLY A 28 15.72 -9.65 17.46
C GLY A 28 17.16 -9.19 17.20
N PRO A 29 17.34 -7.92 16.77
CA PRO A 29 18.61 -7.40 16.26
C PRO A 29 19.66 -7.04 17.33
N ASP A 30 19.32 -6.94 18.63
CA ASP A 30 20.26 -6.57 19.70
C ASP A 30 20.10 -7.45 20.96
N GLN A 31 21.21 -7.69 21.68
CA GLN A 31 21.28 -8.37 22.96
C GLN A 31 20.65 -7.58 24.12
N GLN A 32 20.56 -6.26 24.04
CA GLN A 32 20.04 -5.41 25.13
C GLN A 32 18.55 -5.07 24.99
N GLN A 33 18.02 -5.09 23.77
CA GLN A 33 16.59 -4.93 23.50
C GLN A 33 16.09 -6.16 22.73
N PRO A 34 15.54 -7.17 23.43
CA PRO A 34 14.97 -8.32 22.74
C PRO A 34 13.86 -7.80 21.81
N GLY A 35 13.97 -8.13 20.52
CA GLY A 35 12.96 -7.82 19.52
C GLY A 35 11.73 -8.73 19.68
N GLN A 36 10.99 -8.89 18.58
CA GLN A 36 9.67 -9.50 18.59
C GLN A 36 9.65 -11.03 18.81
N GLY A 37 10.79 -11.71 18.98
CA GLY A 37 10.84 -13.18 19.04
C GLY A 37 10.23 -13.87 20.28
N GLY A 38 9.27 -13.26 20.97
CA GLY A 38 8.36 -13.92 21.91
C GLY A 38 6.94 -14.02 21.38
N TYR A 39 6.69 -13.27 20.31
CA TYR A 39 5.52 -13.31 19.45
C TYR A 39 5.87 -14.18 18.22
N ASP A 40 7.03 -13.94 17.59
CA ASP A 40 7.41 -14.59 16.32
C ASP A 40 8.48 -15.65 16.52
N LEU A 41 8.07 -16.88 16.79
CA LEU A 41 8.97 -18.03 16.81
C LEU A 41 8.30 -19.24 16.20
N ALA A 42 8.93 -19.78 15.16
CA ALA A 42 8.49 -21.00 14.51
C ALA A 42 9.62 -22.03 14.52
N ILE A 43 9.25 -23.30 14.68
CA ILE A 43 10.21 -24.41 14.63
C ILE A 43 9.54 -25.60 13.97
N THR A 44 10.25 -26.27 13.07
CA THR A 44 9.83 -27.54 12.50
C THR A 44 11.03 -28.46 12.30
N VAL A 45 10.80 -29.77 12.36
CA VAL A 45 11.80 -30.80 12.05
C VAL A 45 11.63 -31.20 10.59
N ASP A 46 12.73 -31.47 9.89
CA ASP A 46 12.70 -32.05 8.55
C ASP A 46 12.12 -33.49 8.62
N PRO A 47 11.06 -33.82 7.84
CA PRO A 47 10.50 -35.16 7.83
C PRO A 47 11.47 -36.24 7.31
N ASP A 48 12.49 -35.86 6.52
CA ASP A 48 13.47 -36.77 5.95
C ASP A 48 14.72 -36.94 6.83
N ASP A 49 14.94 -36.04 7.80
CA ASP A 49 16.09 -36.06 8.70
C ASP A 49 15.78 -35.45 10.07
N ILE A 50 15.61 -36.31 11.08
CA ILE A 50 15.28 -35.87 12.45
C ILE A 50 16.34 -34.96 13.09
N ASN A 51 17.57 -34.96 12.59
CA ASN A 51 18.64 -34.09 13.09
C ASN A 51 18.66 -32.73 12.39
N ARG A 52 17.85 -32.52 11.35
CA ARG A 52 17.72 -31.22 10.69
C ARG A 52 16.47 -30.51 11.19
N VAL A 53 16.68 -29.31 11.71
CA VAL A 53 15.62 -28.48 12.29
C VAL A 53 15.64 -27.10 11.64
N TYR A 54 14.47 -26.59 11.30
CA TYR A 54 14.28 -25.26 10.77
C TYR A 54 13.71 -24.37 11.88
N ILE A 55 14.33 -23.22 12.09
CA ILE A 55 14.00 -22.30 13.17
C ILE A 55 13.83 -20.91 12.58
N GLY A 56 12.63 -20.36 12.73
CA GLY A 56 12.21 -19.05 12.30
C GLY A 56 12.01 -18.13 13.51
N GLY A 57 12.31 -16.86 13.35
CA GLY A 57 12.11 -15.87 14.39
C GLY A 57 11.82 -14.49 13.83
N SER A 58 12.39 -13.46 14.44
CA SER A 58 12.18 -12.07 14.04
C SER A 58 12.88 -11.74 12.71
N ILE A 59 13.94 -10.93 12.72
CA ILE A 59 14.53 -10.35 11.51
C ILE A 59 16.05 -10.53 11.44
N VAL A 60 16.58 -10.51 10.22
CA VAL A 60 18.00 -10.34 9.90
C VAL A 60 18.16 -9.10 9.05
N LEU A 61 19.03 -8.18 9.47
CA LEU A 61 19.37 -6.98 8.71
C LEU A 61 20.32 -7.34 7.57
N SER A 62 19.98 -6.96 6.34
CA SER A 62 20.71 -7.35 5.12
C SER A 62 22.12 -6.74 4.97
N ASP A 63 22.53 -5.78 5.83
CA ASP A 63 23.83 -5.09 5.75
C ASP A 63 24.54 -4.83 7.09
N GLY A 64 24.00 -5.33 8.22
CA GLY A 64 24.58 -5.10 9.54
C GLY A 64 24.61 -3.64 10.01
N LEU A 65 23.90 -2.72 9.34
CA LEU A 65 23.75 -1.33 9.75
C LEU A 65 22.31 -1.04 10.21
N GLN A 66 22.19 -0.08 11.13
CA GLN A 66 20.94 0.41 11.70
C GLN A 66 19.94 0.84 10.61
N PRO A 67 18.62 0.77 10.88
CA PRO A 67 17.58 1.06 9.91
C PRO A 67 17.60 2.53 9.54
N VAL A 68 18.19 2.84 8.40
CA VAL A 68 17.81 4.03 7.65
C VAL A 68 17.06 3.48 6.46
N HIS A 69 15.82 3.95 6.23
CA HIS A 69 14.89 3.57 5.15
C HIS A 69 15.45 3.77 3.72
N ALA A 70 16.77 3.93 3.58
CA ALA A 70 17.55 4.01 2.36
C ALA A 70 17.84 2.62 1.75
N GLY A 71 16.84 1.74 1.66
CA GLY A 71 16.84 0.69 0.64
C GLY A 71 17.08 -0.78 1.04
N GLY A 72 16.97 -1.14 2.32
CA GLY A 72 17.07 -2.55 2.77
C GLY A 72 15.70 -3.20 3.03
N ASP A 73 15.54 -4.46 2.61
CA ASP A 73 14.37 -5.28 2.97
C ASP A 73 14.58 -5.95 4.33
N TRP A 74 13.52 -5.97 5.16
CA TRP A 74 13.52 -6.69 6.44
C TRP A 74 13.36 -8.18 6.18
N SER A 75 14.50 -8.90 6.14
CA SER A 75 14.50 -10.33 5.87
C SER A 75 14.20 -11.14 7.12
N GLY A 76 13.48 -12.24 6.94
CA GLY A 76 13.13 -13.17 8.00
C GLY A 76 14.33 -13.87 8.62
N ALA A 77 14.39 -13.96 9.95
CA ALA A 77 15.38 -14.76 10.65
C ALA A 77 15.04 -16.26 10.53
N LEU A 78 15.32 -16.88 9.37
CA LEU A 78 15.12 -18.30 9.14
C LEU A 78 16.44 -19.05 8.96
N TYR A 79 16.66 -20.06 9.79
CA TYR A 79 17.87 -20.88 9.77
C TYR A 79 17.55 -22.36 9.68
N ARG A 80 18.24 -23.06 8.78
CA ARG A 80 18.36 -24.52 8.78
C ARG A 80 19.49 -24.90 9.72
N CYS A 81 19.21 -25.73 10.71
CA CYS A 81 20.16 -26.15 11.72
C CYS A 81 20.36 -27.65 11.67
N GLU A 82 21.58 -28.10 11.36
CA GLU A 82 21.97 -29.49 11.60
C GLU A 82 22.32 -29.64 13.10
N ILE A 83 21.66 -30.58 13.78
CA ILE A 83 21.79 -30.81 15.21
C ILE A 83 22.82 -31.91 15.45
N GLU A 84 23.87 -31.57 16.18
CA GLU A 84 24.93 -32.50 16.58
C GLU A 84 24.86 -32.78 18.07
N ILE A 85 24.84 -34.07 18.43
CA ILE A 85 24.96 -34.52 19.82
C ILE A 85 26.40 -34.99 20.03
N HIS A 86 27.13 -34.31 20.91
CA HIS A 86 28.52 -34.68 21.19
C HIS A 86 28.57 -36.12 21.77
N PRO A 87 29.36 -37.04 21.19
CA PRO A 87 29.28 -38.46 21.51
C PRO A 87 29.57 -38.79 22.98
N THR A 88 30.52 -38.10 23.61
CA THR A 88 30.94 -38.34 25.01
C THR A 88 30.40 -37.33 26.04
N ARG A 89 30.37 -36.03 25.72
CA ARG A 89 29.86 -34.97 26.61
C ARG A 89 28.34 -34.82 26.58
N LYS A 90 27.67 -35.47 25.62
CA LYS A 90 26.22 -35.43 25.38
C LYS A 90 25.63 -34.03 25.17
N THR A 91 26.45 -33.00 25.03
CA THR A 91 26.02 -31.63 24.72
C THR A 91 25.44 -31.55 23.32
N VAL A 92 24.33 -30.82 23.17
CA VAL A 92 23.65 -30.60 21.89
C VAL A 92 24.09 -29.26 21.29
N ARG A 93 24.45 -29.25 20.00
CA ARG A 93 24.89 -28.05 19.26
C ARG A 93 24.15 -27.95 17.94
N ALA A 94 23.75 -26.73 17.56
CA ALA A 94 23.25 -26.41 16.23
C ALA A 94 24.39 -25.96 15.30
N GLN A 95 24.30 -26.36 14.03
CA GLN A 95 25.06 -25.79 12.91
C GLN A 95 24.11 -24.99 12.02
N PRO A 96 23.91 -23.69 12.30
CA PRO A 96 22.93 -22.89 11.58
C PRO A 96 23.45 -22.45 10.20
N THR A 97 22.57 -22.54 9.21
CA THR A 97 22.70 -21.99 7.86
C THR A 97 21.54 -21.03 7.62
N TYR A 98 21.84 -19.77 7.33
CA TYR A 98 20.81 -18.76 7.04
C TYR A 98 20.18 -18.99 5.67
N ILE A 99 18.85 -19.06 5.62
CA ILE A 99 18.09 -19.30 4.37
C ILE A 99 16.90 -18.34 4.21
N GLY A 100 16.79 -17.33 5.08
CA GLY A 100 15.63 -16.43 5.17
C GLY A 100 15.65 -15.20 4.25
N GLY A 101 16.70 -15.01 3.45
CA GLY A 101 16.93 -13.76 2.71
C GLY A 101 15.87 -13.34 1.69
N ALA A 102 14.95 -14.24 1.31
CA ALA A 102 13.84 -13.97 0.38
C ALA A 102 12.46 -13.99 1.06
N ILE A 103 12.43 -14.03 2.39
CA ILE A 103 11.21 -14.06 3.20
C ILE A 103 11.14 -12.77 4.01
N HIS A 104 9.92 -12.26 4.21
CA HIS A 104 9.68 -11.15 5.11
C HIS A 104 10.05 -11.48 6.57
N GLY A 105 10.35 -10.45 7.36
CA GLY A 105 10.50 -10.52 8.82
C GLY A 105 9.34 -11.19 9.56
N ASP A 106 9.61 -11.58 10.80
CA ASP A 106 8.62 -11.99 11.81
C ASP A 106 7.85 -13.27 11.43
N LEU A 107 8.49 -14.42 11.69
CA LEU A 107 8.05 -15.75 11.30
C LEU A 107 7.13 -16.39 12.35
N HIS A 108 5.90 -16.69 11.92
CA HIS A 108 4.83 -17.28 12.73
C HIS A 108 4.68 -18.79 12.56
N ALA A 109 4.98 -19.29 11.35
CA ALA A 109 4.73 -20.68 11.01
C ALA A 109 5.80 -21.24 10.08
N LEU A 110 6.21 -22.47 10.35
CA LEU A 110 7.03 -23.30 9.46
C LEU A 110 6.36 -24.66 9.36
N GLN A 111 6.06 -25.10 8.14
CA GLN A 111 5.36 -26.36 7.94
C GLN A 111 5.87 -27.09 6.70
N PHE A 112 6.38 -28.30 6.89
CA PHE A 112 6.63 -29.20 5.78
C PHE A 112 5.33 -29.80 5.24
N ALA A 113 5.29 -30.05 3.93
CA ALA A 113 4.27 -30.93 3.37
C ALA A 113 4.39 -32.33 4.02
N PRO A 114 3.28 -33.01 4.33
CA PRO A 114 3.33 -34.30 5.01
C PRO A 114 4.18 -35.32 4.26
N GLY A 115 5.33 -35.71 4.85
CA GLY A 115 6.23 -36.73 4.32
C GLY A 115 7.14 -36.28 3.17
N ASP A 116 7.32 -34.97 2.96
CA ASP A 116 8.20 -34.43 1.92
C ASP A 116 9.08 -33.30 2.47
N GLY A 117 10.38 -33.58 2.70
CA GLY A 117 11.37 -32.63 3.21
C GLY A 117 11.83 -31.60 2.18
N GLN A 118 11.33 -31.66 0.94
CA GLN A 118 11.62 -30.67 -0.08
C GLN A 118 10.57 -29.55 -0.15
N GLN A 119 9.42 -29.72 0.49
CA GLN A 119 8.33 -28.75 0.42
C GLN A 119 8.09 -28.06 1.76
N LEU A 120 8.71 -26.89 1.94
CA LEU A 120 8.59 -26.09 3.17
C LEU A 120 7.74 -24.84 2.92
N TRP A 121 6.70 -24.66 3.73
CA TRP A 121 5.87 -23.47 3.77
C TRP A 121 6.24 -22.60 4.97
N VAL A 122 6.24 -21.29 4.77
CA VAL A 122 6.54 -20.28 5.79
C VAL A 122 5.39 -19.28 5.85
N GLY A 123 4.89 -19.01 7.05
CA GLY A 123 3.96 -17.92 7.32
C GLY A 123 4.67 -16.85 8.15
N CYS A 124 4.58 -15.59 7.71
CA CYS A 124 5.14 -14.43 8.38
C CYS A 124 4.24 -13.20 8.14
N ASP A 125 4.60 -12.04 8.68
CA ASP A 125 3.82 -10.80 8.50
C ASP A 125 3.72 -10.36 7.03
N GLY A 126 4.68 -10.79 6.20
CA GLY A 126 4.65 -10.64 4.74
C GLY A 126 3.80 -11.64 3.98
N GLY A 127 3.05 -12.50 4.67
CA GLY A 127 2.18 -13.51 4.07
C GLY A 127 2.77 -14.91 4.05
N VAL A 128 2.63 -15.61 2.92
CA VAL A 128 2.97 -17.03 2.77
C VAL A 128 4.07 -17.21 1.73
N PHE A 129 5.11 -17.93 2.09
CA PHE A 129 6.24 -18.26 1.23
C PHE A 129 6.41 -19.77 1.12
N TYR A 130 6.94 -20.23 -0.01
CA TYR A 130 7.12 -21.64 -0.31
C TYR A 130 8.52 -21.93 -0.84
N SER A 131 9.11 -23.02 -0.36
CA SER A 131 10.34 -23.60 -0.88
C SER A 131 10.09 -25.01 -1.43
N ALA A 132 10.63 -25.27 -2.61
CA ALA A 132 10.75 -26.62 -3.18
C ALA A 132 12.15 -27.24 -2.98
N SER A 133 13.03 -26.54 -2.27
CA SER A 133 14.42 -26.97 -2.04
C SER A 133 15.01 -26.30 -0.79
N PRO A 134 14.42 -26.48 0.41
CA PRO A 134 14.86 -25.83 1.65
C PRO A 134 16.23 -26.34 2.14
N THR A 135 16.77 -27.39 1.51
CA THR A 135 18.11 -27.94 1.75
C THR A 135 19.18 -27.36 0.80
N ALA A 136 18.80 -26.51 -0.16
CA ALA A 136 19.73 -25.83 -1.06
C ALA A 136 20.81 -25.03 -0.32
N ASP A 137 21.97 -24.85 -0.95
CA ASP A 137 23.05 -24.02 -0.40
C ASP A 137 22.78 -22.53 -0.68
N PRO A 138 22.62 -21.69 0.35
CA PRO A 138 22.37 -20.26 0.16
C PRO A 138 23.58 -19.48 -0.40
N LEU A 139 24.78 -20.07 -0.41
CA LEU A 139 25.98 -19.44 -0.99
C LEU A 139 26.15 -19.77 -2.48
N ASP A 140 25.41 -20.76 -2.99
CA ASP A 140 25.32 -21.02 -4.42
C ASP A 140 24.35 -20.00 -5.02
N THR A 141 24.87 -18.98 -5.71
CA THR A 141 24.06 -17.92 -6.34
C THR A 141 23.10 -18.46 -7.40
N ALA A 142 23.34 -19.66 -7.94
CA ALA A 142 22.38 -20.33 -8.82
C ALA A 142 21.17 -20.92 -8.07
N GLN A 143 21.25 -21.08 -6.74
CA GLN A 143 20.22 -21.65 -5.87
C GLN A 143 19.63 -20.62 -4.88
N SER A 144 20.38 -19.60 -4.48
CA SER A 144 20.06 -18.72 -3.35
C SER A 144 18.94 -17.71 -3.63
N ALA A 145 18.76 -17.25 -4.87
CA ALA A 145 17.66 -16.35 -5.26
C ALA A 145 16.29 -17.04 -5.32
N GLY A 146 16.23 -18.36 -5.13
CA GLY A 146 15.02 -19.17 -5.36
C GLY A 146 14.66 -20.13 -4.25
N ILE A 147 15.31 -20.06 -3.08
CA ILE A 147 14.98 -20.96 -1.96
C ILE A 147 13.52 -20.74 -1.55
N PHE A 148 13.08 -19.49 -1.41
CA PHE A 148 11.68 -19.18 -1.11
C PHE A 148 11.07 -18.30 -2.18
N GLN A 149 9.82 -18.59 -2.50
CA GLN A 149 8.99 -17.81 -3.43
C GLN A 149 7.73 -17.35 -2.70
N PRO A 150 7.31 -16.09 -2.86
CA PRO A 150 6.05 -15.62 -2.30
C PRO A 150 4.86 -16.34 -2.96
N ARG A 151 3.83 -16.61 -2.17
CA ARG A 151 2.55 -17.21 -2.59
C ARG A 151 1.37 -16.32 -2.19
N ASN A 152 1.59 -15.01 -2.33
CA ASN A 152 0.70 -13.97 -1.83
C ASN A 152 -0.34 -13.47 -2.84
N THR A 153 -0.25 -13.87 -4.11
CA THR A 153 -1.17 -13.36 -5.15
C THR A 153 -2.62 -13.61 -4.75
N GLY A 154 -3.34 -12.51 -4.52
CA GLY A 154 -4.74 -12.52 -4.12
C GLY A 154 -5.01 -12.95 -2.67
N LEU A 155 -3.98 -13.01 -1.82
CA LEU A 155 -4.13 -12.98 -0.37
C LEU A 155 -4.21 -11.51 0.08
N ALA A 156 -5.42 -11.04 0.36
CA ALA A 156 -5.61 -9.71 0.93
C ALA A 156 -5.46 -9.78 2.46
N THR A 157 -4.24 -9.98 2.95
CA THR A 157 -3.96 -10.24 4.39
C THR A 157 -3.30 -9.08 5.13
N LEU A 158 -2.90 -8.03 4.41
CA LEU A 158 -2.18 -6.92 5.00
C LEU A 158 -3.09 -6.01 5.83
N THR A 159 -2.55 -5.52 6.94
CA THR A 159 -3.14 -4.43 7.72
C THR A 159 -2.95 -3.12 6.96
N MET A 160 -3.96 -2.75 6.17
CA MET A 160 -4.00 -1.46 5.47
C MET A 160 -4.41 -0.38 6.46
N ASN A 161 -3.64 0.71 6.53
CA ASN A 161 -3.88 1.84 7.43
C ASN A 161 -4.54 3.00 6.67
N TYR A 162 -3.75 3.97 6.21
CA TYR A 162 -4.27 5.25 5.71
C TYR A 162 -4.04 5.37 4.20
N LEU A 163 -5.08 5.82 3.50
CA LEU A 163 -5.07 6.01 2.06
C LEU A 163 -4.67 7.44 1.71
N ALA A 164 -3.93 7.60 0.62
CA ALA A 164 -3.74 8.89 -0.04
C ALA A 164 -4.02 8.73 -1.53
N GLN A 165 -4.83 9.62 -2.11
CA GLN A 165 -5.17 9.56 -3.53
C GLN A 165 -4.98 10.92 -4.17
N HIS A 166 -4.53 10.91 -5.43
CA HIS A 166 -4.51 12.13 -6.23
C HIS A 166 -5.96 12.60 -6.47
N PRO A 167 -6.25 13.90 -6.40
CA PRO A 167 -7.63 14.39 -6.46
C PRO A 167 -8.28 14.27 -7.85
N THR A 168 -7.48 14.15 -8.91
CA THR A 168 -7.96 14.09 -10.30
C THR A 168 -7.54 12.84 -11.07
N GLU A 169 -6.57 12.07 -10.56
CA GLU A 169 -6.00 10.92 -11.28
C GLU A 169 -6.22 9.65 -10.44
N GLU A 170 -7.26 8.89 -10.77
CA GLU A 170 -7.75 7.79 -9.93
C GLU A 170 -6.76 6.60 -9.80
N ALA A 171 -5.82 6.49 -10.73
CA ALA A 171 -4.77 5.47 -10.73
C ALA A 171 -3.57 5.83 -9.83
N VAL A 172 -3.51 7.04 -9.26
CA VAL A 172 -2.43 7.48 -8.37
C VAL A 172 -2.94 7.42 -6.93
N LEU A 173 -2.62 6.33 -6.24
CA LEU A 173 -3.09 6.04 -4.89
C LEU A 173 -1.98 5.32 -4.09
N PHE A 174 -1.87 5.64 -2.81
CA PHE A 174 -0.96 5.01 -1.86
C PHE A 174 -1.71 4.55 -0.62
N CYS A 175 -1.16 3.54 0.05
CA CYS A 175 -1.65 3.07 1.33
C CYS A 175 -0.49 2.67 2.23
N GLY A 176 -0.46 3.19 3.45
CA GLY A 176 0.46 2.69 4.47
C GLY A 176 -0.01 1.35 5.02
N THR A 177 0.93 0.46 5.33
CA THR A 177 0.65 -0.80 6.00
C THR A 177 1.55 -1.00 7.21
N GLN A 178 1.05 -1.76 8.18
CA GLN A 178 1.88 -2.20 9.30
C GLN A 178 2.81 -3.32 8.86
N ASP A 179 4.08 -3.22 9.26
CA ASP A 179 5.20 -4.15 8.97
C ASP A 179 5.57 -4.33 7.48
N ASN A 180 4.67 -4.03 6.55
CA ASN A 180 4.75 -4.41 5.13
C ASN A 180 5.02 -3.23 4.18
N GLY A 181 5.42 -2.08 4.74
CA GLY A 181 5.79 -0.89 4.01
C GLY A 181 4.63 -0.01 3.62
N GLY A 182 4.89 0.89 2.70
CA GLY A 182 3.87 1.64 1.99
C GLY A 182 3.71 1.08 0.59
N LEU A 183 2.47 1.04 0.12
CA LEU A 183 2.08 0.45 -1.14
C LEU A 183 1.58 1.52 -2.10
N ARG A 184 1.91 1.38 -3.38
CA ARG A 184 1.42 2.21 -4.48
C ARG A 184 0.50 1.39 -5.38
N TYR A 185 -0.70 1.91 -5.61
CA TYR A 185 -1.64 1.40 -6.60
C TYR A 185 -1.37 2.05 -7.97
N THR A 186 -1.51 1.27 -9.03
CA THR A 186 -1.37 1.71 -10.43
C THR A 186 -2.45 1.11 -11.32
N GLY A 187 -3.62 0.81 -10.74
CA GLY A 187 -4.74 0.21 -11.46
C GLY A 187 -4.85 -1.31 -11.37
N ASP A 188 -3.86 -1.96 -10.76
CA ASP A 188 -3.80 -3.41 -10.59
C ASP A 188 -4.25 -3.82 -9.18
N PRO A 189 -4.97 -4.96 -9.00
CA PRO A 189 -5.25 -5.51 -7.68
C PRO A 189 -3.99 -5.85 -6.87
N VAL A 190 -2.85 -6.10 -7.52
CA VAL A 190 -1.54 -6.25 -6.86
C VAL A 190 -0.86 -4.88 -6.78
N TRP A 191 -0.66 -4.40 -5.56
CA TRP A 191 -0.05 -3.09 -5.33
C TRP A 191 1.47 -3.22 -5.30
N LEU A 192 2.16 -2.19 -5.77
CA LEU A 192 3.62 -2.14 -5.81
C LEU A 192 4.15 -1.67 -4.45
N TYR A 193 5.22 -2.30 -3.99
CA TYR A 193 5.95 -1.82 -2.82
C TYR A 193 6.61 -0.47 -3.11
N SER A 194 6.44 0.50 -2.20
CA SER A 194 6.84 1.89 -2.36
C SER A 194 7.86 2.30 -1.29
N SER A 195 7.45 2.36 -0.02
CA SER A 195 8.32 2.64 1.15
C SER A 195 8.45 1.40 2.03
N GLY A 196 9.53 1.29 2.81
CA GLY A 196 9.79 0.09 3.62
C GLY A 196 9.62 0.24 5.13
N GLY A 197 9.63 -0.91 5.84
CA GLY A 197 9.33 -1.02 7.27
C GLY A 197 7.83 -0.89 7.52
N ASP A 198 7.39 -0.21 8.58
CA ASP A 198 6.05 0.36 8.64
C ASP A 198 5.80 1.50 7.64
N SER A 199 4.54 1.79 7.32
CA SER A 199 4.14 3.09 6.79
C SER A 199 2.73 3.48 7.26
N GLY A 200 2.59 4.74 7.66
CA GLY A 200 1.33 5.31 8.15
C GLY A 200 0.61 6.14 7.09
N TYR A 201 0.43 7.43 7.37
CA TYR A 201 -0.22 8.37 6.46
C TYR A 201 0.66 8.69 5.26
N PHE A 202 0.03 8.80 4.10
CA PHE A 202 0.62 9.33 2.88
C PHE A 202 0.04 10.70 2.53
N VAL A 203 0.85 11.55 1.90
CA VAL A 203 0.37 12.76 1.19
C VAL A 203 1.02 12.80 -0.18
N ILE A 204 0.19 12.97 -1.21
CA ILE A 204 0.63 13.19 -2.59
C ILE A 204 0.55 14.69 -2.85
N ASN A 205 1.62 15.29 -3.38
CA ASN A 205 1.53 16.66 -3.87
C ASN A 205 0.61 16.67 -5.10
N TRP A 206 -0.55 17.29 -4.98
CA TRP A 206 -1.59 17.22 -6.02
C TRP A 206 -1.28 18.05 -7.27
N HIS A 207 -0.23 18.88 -7.24
CA HIS A 207 0.26 19.62 -8.41
C HIS A 207 1.49 18.91 -9.04
N ASP A 208 2.31 18.26 -8.22
CA ASP A 208 3.48 17.48 -8.63
C ASP A 208 3.40 16.05 -8.06
N PRO A 209 2.71 15.11 -8.74
CA PRO A 209 2.43 13.78 -8.20
C PRO A 209 3.67 12.88 -8.05
N TYR A 210 4.85 13.33 -8.47
CA TYR A 210 6.11 12.64 -8.20
C TYR A 210 6.56 12.83 -6.75
N ARG A 211 6.11 13.90 -6.09
CA ARG A 211 6.45 14.22 -4.71
C ARG A 211 5.43 13.60 -3.77
N VAL A 212 5.90 12.64 -2.96
CA VAL A 212 5.06 11.90 -2.02
C VAL A 212 5.73 11.86 -0.66
N LEU A 213 4.97 12.15 0.39
CA LEU A 213 5.40 12.02 1.78
C LEU A 213 4.71 10.82 2.43
N THR A 214 5.41 10.16 3.35
CA THR A 214 4.84 9.12 4.21
C THR A 214 5.34 9.24 5.64
N THR A 215 4.49 8.97 6.61
CA THR A 215 4.89 8.90 8.02
C THR A 215 5.35 7.50 8.38
N TYR A 216 6.32 7.46 9.27
CA TYR A 216 6.82 6.26 9.92
C TYR A 216 6.61 6.36 11.44
N THR A 217 7.08 5.37 12.18
CA THR A 217 7.09 5.39 13.64
C THR A 217 8.00 6.50 14.18
N TYR A 218 7.80 6.89 15.45
CA TYR A 218 8.66 7.84 16.17
C TYR A 218 8.86 9.21 15.50
N ASN A 219 7.80 9.83 14.98
CA ASN A 219 7.85 11.15 14.33
C ASN A 219 8.71 11.25 13.06
N LEU A 220 9.06 10.11 12.47
CA LEU A 220 9.83 10.10 11.23
C LEU A 220 8.89 10.30 10.04
N ILE A 221 9.31 11.15 9.11
CA ILE A 221 8.61 11.37 7.85
C ILE A 221 9.63 11.13 6.75
N PHE A 222 9.19 10.48 5.67
CA PHE A 222 10.00 10.21 4.50
C PHE A 222 9.38 10.82 3.25
N ARG A 223 10.23 11.22 2.32
CA ARG A 223 9.84 11.82 1.05
C ARG A 223 10.49 11.09 -0.12
N THR A 224 9.76 11.01 -1.22
CA THR A 224 10.27 10.65 -2.54
C THR A 224 9.94 11.77 -3.54
N ASN A 225 10.69 11.85 -4.65
CA ASN A 225 10.47 12.77 -5.76
C ASN A 225 10.35 12.07 -7.13
N ASP A 226 10.11 10.75 -7.15
CA ASP A 226 9.98 9.96 -8.39
C ASP A 226 8.65 9.18 -8.50
N GLY A 227 7.66 9.59 -7.70
CA GLY A 227 6.38 8.91 -7.59
C GLY A 227 6.42 7.70 -6.67
N GLY A 228 7.36 7.59 -5.74
CA GLY A 228 7.38 6.45 -4.82
C GLY A 228 7.81 5.17 -5.51
N GLN A 229 8.87 5.27 -6.30
CA GLN A 229 9.63 4.09 -6.66
C GLN A 229 10.22 3.45 -5.40
N ARG A 230 10.37 2.13 -5.46
CA ARG A 230 10.99 1.37 -4.38
C ARG A 230 12.40 1.90 -4.10
N TYR A 231 12.70 2.11 -2.82
CA TYR A 231 14.00 2.60 -2.31
C TYR A 231 14.37 4.05 -2.64
N SER A 232 13.44 4.88 -3.11
CA SER A 232 13.71 6.30 -3.45
C SER A 232 13.39 7.29 -2.33
N TYR A 233 13.14 6.80 -1.12
CA TYR A 233 12.69 7.62 0.00
C TYR A 233 13.87 8.15 0.85
N GLU A 234 13.81 9.42 1.22
CA GLU A 234 14.75 10.09 2.14
C GLU A 234 14.02 10.65 3.36
N ALA A 235 14.69 10.66 4.51
CA ALA A 235 14.12 11.24 5.74
C ALA A 235 13.99 12.76 5.61
N VAL A 236 12.85 13.31 6.02
CA VAL A 236 12.65 14.74 6.21
C VAL A 236 12.52 15.02 7.70
N HIS A 237 13.45 15.82 8.24
CA HIS A 237 13.58 15.99 9.69
C HIS A 237 12.62 17.04 10.23
N VAL A 238 11.82 16.64 11.23
CA VAL A 238 11.02 17.53 12.07
C VAL A 238 11.81 17.79 13.38
N LEU A 239 12.06 19.04 13.75
CA LEU A 239 12.81 19.41 14.97
C LEU A 239 11.89 20.01 16.04
N PRO A 240 12.05 19.68 17.34
CA PRO A 240 13.08 18.82 17.90
C PRO A 240 12.59 17.37 17.98
N ALA A 241 13.38 16.45 17.43
CA ALA A 241 13.17 15.01 17.57
C ALA A 241 13.27 14.51 19.04
N ASP A 242 13.77 15.33 19.96
CA ASP A 242 13.95 14.96 21.37
C ASP A 242 12.71 15.32 22.21
N GLY A 243 11.82 14.34 22.41
CA GLY A 243 10.79 14.37 23.48
C GLY A 243 9.38 14.86 23.12
N ALA A 244 9.09 15.13 21.85
CA ALA A 244 7.71 15.36 21.38
C ALA A 244 6.95 14.03 21.27
N ALA A 245 5.81 13.92 21.94
CA ALA A 245 4.98 12.72 21.87
C ALA A 245 4.18 12.68 20.56
N ALA A 246 3.96 11.49 20.00
CA ALA A 246 3.04 11.33 18.88
C ALA A 246 2.46 9.92 18.84
N ALA A 247 1.43 9.75 18.01
CA ALA A 247 0.88 8.43 17.70
C ALA A 247 1.93 7.57 16.98
N PHE A 248 1.72 6.25 17.02
CA PHE A 248 2.58 5.30 16.30
C PHE A 248 2.63 5.60 14.80
N TYR A 249 1.47 5.92 14.21
CA TYR A 249 1.34 6.54 12.89
C TYR A 249 0.73 7.93 13.04
N ALA A 250 1.59 8.92 13.17
CA ALA A 250 1.18 10.30 13.34
C ALA A 250 0.45 10.84 12.08
N PRO A 251 -0.64 11.61 12.23
CA PRO A 251 -1.36 12.18 11.09
C PRO A 251 -0.52 13.11 10.23
N LEU A 252 -0.65 12.96 8.92
CA LEU A 252 -0.06 13.84 7.90
C LEU A 252 -1.17 14.31 6.95
N ALA A 253 -1.20 15.60 6.65
CA ALA A 253 -2.23 16.21 5.80
C ALA A 253 -1.61 17.17 4.77
N GLY A 254 -2.13 17.12 3.55
CA GLY A 254 -1.89 18.13 2.51
C GLY A 254 -3.08 19.08 2.38
N THR A 255 -2.87 20.20 1.69
CA THR A 255 -3.95 21.15 1.39
C THR A 255 -5.00 20.54 0.44
N PRO A 256 -6.25 21.04 0.45
CA PRO A 256 -7.24 20.68 -0.56
C PRO A 256 -6.77 21.07 -1.97
N TYR A 257 -7.28 20.36 -2.98
CA TYR A 257 -7.02 20.66 -4.38
C TYR A 257 -7.51 22.07 -4.75
N ASP A 258 -6.60 22.93 -5.18
CA ASP A 258 -6.90 24.28 -5.66
C ASP A 258 -6.06 24.62 -6.91
N PRO A 259 -6.53 24.28 -8.13
CA PRO A 259 -5.76 24.51 -9.34
C PRO A 259 -5.55 25.99 -9.67
N ALA A 260 -6.25 26.92 -9.00
CA ALA A 260 -6.00 28.34 -9.14
C ALA A 260 -4.76 28.81 -8.35
N HIS A 261 -4.33 28.03 -7.35
CA HIS A 261 -3.18 28.31 -6.49
C HIS A 261 -2.29 27.05 -6.35
N PRO A 262 -1.64 26.61 -7.44
CA PRO A 262 -0.83 25.38 -7.46
C PRO A 262 0.29 25.36 -6.40
N GLU A 263 0.78 26.53 -5.98
CA GLU A 263 1.77 26.65 -4.91
C GLU A 263 1.30 26.08 -3.57
N TYR A 264 -0.01 26.06 -3.31
CA TYR A 264 -0.58 25.51 -2.08
C TYR A 264 -0.37 24.00 -1.97
N ALA A 265 -0.11 23.29 -3.07
CA ALA A 265 0.19 21.86 -3.05
C ALA A 265 1.47 21.51 -2.26
N ASN A 266 2.36 22.48 -2.07
CA ASN A 266 3.59 22.30 -1.28
C ASN A 266 3.35 22.36 0.23
N ARG A 267 2.21 22.92 0.67
CA ARG A 267 1.94 23.06 2.10
C ARG A 267 1.41 21.76 2.67
N VAL A 268 2.08 21.27 3.71
CA VAL A 268 1.72 20.05 4.43
C VAL A 268 1.84 20.25 5.93
N ALA A 269 1.05 19.50 6.69
CA ALA A 269 1.08 19.52 8.14
C ALA A 269 1.22 18.11 8.70
N PHE A 270 1.91 18.02 9.83
CA PHE A 270 2.19 16.80 10.58
C PHE A 270 1.76 16.97 12.05
N GLY A 271 1.13 15.94 12.60
CA GLY A 271 0.56 15.98 13.96
C GLY A 271 1.35 15.14 14.97
N GLY A 272 1.90 15.80 15.99
CA GLY A 272 2.37 15.19 17.23
C GLY A 272 1.58 15.72 18.43
N ASP A 273 2.23 15.92 19.57
CA ASP A 273 1.74 16.77 20.66
C ASP A 273 1.85 18.26 20.32
N GLN A 274 2.37 18.61 19.13
CA GLN A 274 2.19 19.90 18.44
C GLN A 274 1.73 19.69 16.99
N ILE A 275 1.35 20.77 16.33
CA ILE A 275 1.19 20.78 14.86
C ILE A 275 2.45 21.35 14.23
N TRP A 276 3.00 20.60 13.28
CA TRP A 276 4.15 20.99 12.46
C TRP A 276 3.66 21.34 11.06
N LEU A 277 4.14 22.45 10.52
CA LEU A 277 3.81 22.93 9.17
C LEU A 277 5.09 23.02 8.34
N SER A 278 5.01 22.54 7.11
CA SER A 278 6.02 22.73 6.07
C SER A 278 5.37 23.50 4.92
N GLU A 279 6.10 24.47 4.37
CA GLU A 279 5.67 25.24 3.19
C GLU A 279 6.29 24.67 1.90
N HIS A 280 7.24 23.75 2.02
CA HIS A 280 8.05 23.20 0.93
C HIS A 280 7.96 21.67 0.82
N PHE A 281 6.86 21.07 1.25
CA PHE A 281 6.55 19.64 1.14
C PHE A 281 7.66 18.75 1.76
N GLY A 282 8.02 19.05 3.01
CA GLY A 282 9.09 18.40 3.76
C GLY A 282 10.50 18.99 3.56
N GLY A 283 10.64 20.08 2.79
CA GLY A 283 11.85 20.90 2.67
C GLY A 283 12.76 20.49 1.51
N ASP A 284 13.54 21.40 0.92
CA ASP A 284 14.38 21.10 -0.25
C ASP A 284 15.71 20.35 0.09
N GLY A 285 15.75 19.71 1.25
CA GLY A 285 16.83 18.82 1.70
C GLY A 285 17.67 19.39 2.84
N LEU A 286 17.47 18.90 4.06
CA LEU A 286 18.50 18.96 5.09
C LEU A 286 19.57 17.95 4.70
N ARG A 287 20.81 18.42 4.48
CA ARG A 287 21.93 17.53 4.15
C ARG A 287 22.61 17.10 5.43
N TRP A 288 22.78 15.79 5.60
CA TRP A 288 23.68 15.27 6.61
C TRP A 288 25.12 15.65 6.23
N THR A 289 25.80 16.39 7.09
CA THR A 289 27.23 16.68 6.95
C THR A 289 28.00 15.95 8.04
N LYS A 290 29.32 15.77 7.85
CA LYS A 290 30.23 15.25 8.90
C LYS A 290 30.21 16.05 10.22
N ARG A 291 29.49 17.17 10.30
CA ARG A 291 29.33 18.02 11.49
C ARG A 291 27.88 18.07 12.01
N GLY A 292 26.98 17.24 11.50
CA GLY A 292 25.54 17.26 11.81
C GLY A 292 24.69 17.80 10.66
N TRP A 293 23.41 18.04 10.94
CA TRP A 293 22.46 18.62 10.00
C TRP A 293 22.86 20.05 9.63
N ALA A 294 22.94 20.35 8.33
CA ALA A 294 23.13 21.72 7.83
C ALA A 294 22.09 22.02 6.74
N GLY A 295 21.35 23.11 6.92
CA GLY A 295 20.26 23.57 6.05
C GLY A 295 19.16 24.25 6.87
N GLU A 296 18.32 25.05 6.22
CA GLU A 296 17.13 25.65 6.84
C GLU A 296 16.09 24.55 7.12
N VAL A 297 15.57 24.51 8.34
CA VAL A 297 14.58 23.50 8.76
C VAL A 297 13.23 24.00 8.27
N ASP A 298 12.64 23.33 7.27
CA ASP A 298 11.35 23.71 6.68
C ASP A 298 10.19 23.57 7.67
N TRP A 299 10.26 22.58 8.56
CA TRP A 299 9.21 22.33 9.54
C TRP A 299 9.23 23.34 10.69
N ARG A 300 8.09 24.02 10.89
CA ARG A 300 7.84 24.91 12.03
C ARG A 300 6.65 24.44 12.86
N SER A 301 6.75 24.57 14.18
CA SER A 301 5.59 24.34 15.05
C SER A 301 4.60 25.49 14.93
N LEU A 302 3.31 25.19 15.01
CA LEU A 302 2.24 26.18 15.01
C LEU A 302 1.69 26.40 16.42
N PRO A 303 1.33 27.65 16.79
CA PRO A 303 1.37 28.84 15.94
C PRO A 303 2.67 29.64 15.96
N THR A 304 3.55 29.44 16.95
CA THR A 304 4.61 30.42 17.26
C THR A 304 5.99 30.04 16.75
N ASN A 305 6.15 28.83 16.21
CA ASN A 305 7.44 28.20 15.96
C ASN A 305 8.27 28.04 17.24
N ARG A 306 7.59 27.77 18.37
CA ARG A 306 8.21 27.48 19.66
C ARG A 306 7.59 26.21 20.21
N ALA A 307 8.20 25.07 19.87
CA ALA A 307 7.65 23.74 20.09
C ALA A 307 7.17 23.48 21.53
N GLU A 308 7.86 24.01 22.53
CA GLU A 308 7.46 23.87 23.94
C GLU A 308 6.18 24.64 24.28
N GLU A 309 5.99 25.83 23.71
CA GLU A 309 4.81 26.69 23.90
C GLU A 309 3.61 26.21 23.07
N ASP A 310 3.89 25.54 21.94
CA ASP A 310 2.92 25.11 20.93
C ASP A 310 2.26 23.75 21.26
N ARG A 311 2.62 23.10 22.37
CA ARG A 311 2.03 21.83 22.82
C ARG A 311 0.51 21.88 22.99
N LEU A 312 -0.14 20.80 22.58
CA LEU A 312 -1.56 20.52 22.67
C LEU A 312 -1.89 19.69 23.91
N ASN A 313 -3.17 19.67 24.26
CA ASN A 313 -3.70 18.71 25.23
C ASN A 313 -3.87 17.34 24.54
N GLY A 314 -2.93 16.43 24.78
CA GLY A 314 -2.88 15.12 24.13
C GLY A 314 -2.13 15.14 22.79
N THR A 315 -1.90 13.96 22.24
CA THR A 315 -1.30 13.77 20.91
C THR A 315 -2.35 13.94 19.82
N THR A 316 -1.96 14.47 18.66
CA THR A 316 -2.83 14.59 17.49
C THR A 316 -3.18 13.21 16.95
N GLU A 317 -4.47 12.94 16.82
CA GLU A 317 -5.03 11.70 16.28
C GLU A 317 -5.63 11.91 14.89
N SER A 318 -6.15 13.11 14.62
CA SER A 318 -6.72 13.48 13.33
C SER A 318 -6.30 14.88 12.92
N LEU A 319 -6.04 15.08 11.62
CA LEU A 319 -5.52 16.32 11.06
C LEU A 319 -6.10 16.54 9.67
N VAL A 320 -6.66 17.72 9.39
CA VAL A 320 -7.20 18.05 8.07
C VAL A 320 -7.07 19.53 7.77
N PHE A 321 -6.67 19.87 6.54
CA PHE A 321 -6.78 21.23 6.04
C PHE A 321 -8.20 21.50 5.55
N ALA A 322 -8.79 22.62 5.96
CA ALA A 322 -10.02 23.16 5.41
C ALA A 322 -9.77 24.13 4.23
N SER A 323 -8.60 24.75 4.22
CA SER A 323 -8.03 25.51 3.10
C SER A 323 -6.52 25.62 3.31
N ALA A 324 -5.75 26.17 2.37
CA ALA A 324 -4.33 26.42 2.62
C ALA A 324 -4.08 27.25 3.90
N ALA A 325 -4.99 28.15 4.26
CA ALA A 325 -4.86 29.06 5.40
C ALA A 325 -5.59 28.59 6.68
N LYS A 326 -6.19 27.38 6.69
CA LYS A 326 -6.97 26.89 7.83
C LYS A 326 -6.88 25.36 7.95
N LEU A 327 -6.57 24.87 9.14
CA LEU A 327 -6.55 23.43 9.44
C LEU A 327 -7.15 23.14 10.82
N TYR A 328 -7.61 21.90 11.00
CA TYR A 328 -8.13 21.37 12.25
C TYR A 328 -7.31 20.18 12.72
N ALA A 329 -7.11 20.09 14.03
CA ALA A 329 -6.43 18.98 14.69
C ALA A 329 -7.30 18.46 15.84
N GLY A 330 -7.56 17.16 15.85
CA GLY A 330 -8.24 16.44 16.92
C GLY A 330 -7.24 15.64 17.74
N THR A 331 -7.37 15.64 19.06
CA THR A 331 -6.40 14.98 19.94
C THR A 331 -6.95 13.75 20.64
N THR A 332 -6.05 12.92 21.15
CA THR A 332 -6.35 11.77 22.03
C THR A 332 -7.05 12.17 23.33
N ALA A 333 -6.97 13.44 23.73
CA ALA A 333 -7.69 13.98 24.88
C ALA A 333 -9.11 14.47 24.54
N GLY A 334 -9.61 14.25 23.31
CA GLY A 334 -10.94 14.67 22.88
C GLY A 334 -11.06 16.17 22.58
N THR A 335 -9.94 16.88 22.46
CA THR A 335 -9.93 18.32 22.16
C THR A 335 -9.78 18.55 20.67
N VAL A 336 -10.52 19.51 20.11
CA VAL A 336 -10.37 19.96 18.72
C VAL A 336 -9.79 21.36 18.70
N TYR A 337 -8.68 21.53 17.99
CA TYR A 337 -8.04 22.82 17.74
C TYR A 337 -8.25 23.24 16.29
N ARG A 338 -8.51 24.53 16.08
CA ARG A 338 -8.48 25.19 14.78
C ARG A 338 -7.25 26.08 14.71
N PHE A 339 -6.50 25.96 13.62
CA PHE A 339 -5.40 26.86 13.28
C PHE A 339 -5.77 27.64 12.04
N GLU A 340 -5.55 28.95 12.07
CA GLU A 340 -5.84 29.80 10.93
C GLU A 340 -4.83 30.91 10.77
N GLN A 341 -4.50 31.22 9.53
CA GLN A 341 -3.53 32.22 9.15
C GLN A 341 -4.23 33.59 9.08
N THR A 342 -3.73 34.58 9.81
CA THR A 342 -4.21 35.95 9.73
C THR A 342 -3.27 36.79 8.88
N ASN A 343 -3.81 37.51 7.90
CA ASN A 343 -3.06 38.56 7.21
C ASN A 343 -2.93 39.75 8.16
N SER A 344 -1.76 39.95 8.78
CA SER A 344 -1.39 41.27 9.28
C SER A 344 -1.20 42.14 8.04
N GLY A 345 -2.16 42.99 7.70
CA GLY A 345 -2.16 43.81 6.48
C GLY A 345 -1.05 44.87 6.40
N GLU A 346 0.12 44.61 6.96
CA GLU A 346 1.31 45.45 6.90
C GLU A 346 2.34 44.80 5.97
N GLU A 347 2.75 45.57 4.97
CA GLU A 347 3.74 45.19 3.98
C GLU A 347 5.07 44.87 4.67
N GLY A 348 5.52 43.61 4.62
CA GLY A 348 6.78 43.16 5.20
C GLY A 348 6.70 42.30 6.47
N ASN A 349 5.50 41.99 6.98
CA ASN A 349 5.34 41.06 8.12
C ASN A 349 4.82 39.70 7.65
N SER A 350 5.50 38.61 8.03
CA SER A 350 5.10 37.24 7.67
C SER A 350 3.74 36.94 8.30
N SER A 351 2.81 36.41 7.52
CA SER A 351 1.52 35.90 7.98
C SER A 351 1.64 35.08 9.27
N GLN A 352 0.87 35.43 10.29
CA GLN A 352 0.88 34.73 11.58
C GLN A 352 -0.24 33.69 11.65
N TRP A 353 0.06 32.53 12.20
CA TRP A 353 -0.95 31.53 12.54
C TRP A 353 -1.50 31.83 13.93
N ARG A 354 -2.80 31.60 14.15
CA ARG A 354 -3.42 31.58 15.47
C ARG A 354 -4.01 30.21 15.77
N ARG A 355 -3.90 29.77 17.03
CA ARG A 355 -4.52 28.55 17.55
C ARG A 355 -5.78 28.90 18.33
N ILE A 356 -6.88 28.21 18.06
CA ILE A 356 -8.14 28.31 18.77
C ILE A 356 -8.50 26.91 19.27
N SER A 357 -8.70 26.76 20.58
CA SER A 357 -9.35 25.57 21.12
C SER A 357 -10.85 25.72 20.89
N LEU A 358 -11.48 24.78 20.19
CA LEU A 358 -12.93 24.76 20.06
C LEU A 358 -13.58 24.47 21.43
N PRO A 359 -14.87 24.81 21.61
CA PRO A 359 -15.60 24.38 22.80
C PRO A 359 -15.51 22.86 23.00
N PRO A 360 -15.57 22.35 24.24
CA PRO A 360 -15.63 20.92 24.49
C PRO A 360 -16.75 20.27 23.69
N ILE A 361 -16.51 19.09 23.13
CA ILE A 361 -17.53 18.34 22.40
C ILE A 361 -18.62 17.92 23.38
N GLY A 362 -19.87 18.12 22.99
CA GLY A 362 -21.02 18.01 23.87
C GLY A 362 -21.88 19.26 23.83
N ASN A 363 -23.06 19.17 24.44
CA ASN A 363 -23.93 20.31 24.68
C ASN A 363 -24.64 20.16 26.03
N ASP A 364 -25.46 21.16 26.40
CA ASP A 364 -26.17 21.19 27.68
C ASP A 364 -27.07 19.98 27.94
N THR A 365 -27.46 19.26 26.88
CA THR A 365 -28.36 18.09 26.95
C THR A 365 -27.64 16.75 26.82
N VAL A 366 -26.45 16.72 26.22
CA VAL A 366 -25.69 15.51 25.89
C VAL A 366 -24.21 15.77 26.12
N ALA A 367 -23.64 15.17 27.16
CA ALA A 367 -22.20 15.19 27.38
C ALA A 367 -21.52 14.19 26.44
N ALA A 368 -20.46 14.63 25.75
CA ALA A 368 -19.50 13.67 25.20
C ALA A 368 -18.60 13.17 26.35
N GLN A 369 -18.47 11.87 26.50
CA GLN A 369 -17.34 11.34 27.26
C GLN A 369 -16.07 11.59 26.45
N ALA A 370 -15.02 12.10 27.11
CA ALA A 370 -13.74 12.42 26.48
C ALA A 370 -13.10 11.16 25.87
N GLY A 371 -13.37 10.92 24.58
CA GLY A 371 -12.70 9.93 23.75
C GLY A 371 -11.80 10.62 22.73
N SER A 372 -10.86 9.87 22.15
CA SER A 372 -9.96 10.37 21.11
C SER A 372 -10.76 10.89 19.90
N VAL A 373 -10.39 12.04 19.33
CA VAL A 373 -10.98 12.54 18.07
C VAL A 373 -10.33 11.82 16.89
N THR A 374 -10.95 10.72 16.45
CA THR A 374 -10.34 9.78 15.49
C THR A 374 -10.34 10.27 14.05
N ALA A 375 -11.30 11.11 13.67
CA ALA A 375 -11.32 11.74 12.36
C ALA A 375 -12.08 13.06 12.35
N ILE A 376 -11.73 13.91 11.38
CA ILE A 376 -12.37 15.21 11.12
C ILE A 376 -12.67 15.29 9.62
N ALA A 377 -13.89 15.65 9.27
CA ALA A 377 -14.27 15.98 7.90
C ALA A 377 -14.81 17.41 7.83
N VAL A 378 -14.29 18.21 6.91
CA VAL A 378 -14.78 19.57 6.66
C VAL A 378 -16.10 19.48 5.91
N ASP A 379 -17.10 20.28 6.32
CA ASP A 379 -18.37 20.37 5.63
C ASP A 379 -18.24 21.27 4.38
N PRO A 380 -18.27 20.70 3.16
CA PRO A 380 -18.09 21.48 1.94
C PRO A 380 -19.30 22.38 1.64
N ALA A 381 -20.44 22.21 2.32
CA ALA A 381 -21.59 23.10 2.18
C ALA A 381 -21.39 24.45 2.88
N VAL A 382 -20.42 24.56 3.80
CA VAL A 382 -20.15 25.80 4.55
C VAL A 382 -18.86 26.44 4.04
N ALA A 383 -19.03 27.56 3.32
CA ALA A 383 -17.91 28.31 2.77
C ALA A 383 -16.91 28.72 3.86
N GLY A 384 -15.62 28.74 3.51
CA GLY A 384 -14.55 29.08 4.44
C GLY A 384 -14.13 27.93 5.38
N GLY A 385 -14.84 26.80 5.38
CA GLY A 385 -14.45 25.62 6.15
C GLY A 385 -14.54 25.81 7.66
N ASP A 386 -15.54 26.55 8.12
CA ASP A 386 -15.79 26.79 9.55
C ASP A 386 -16.62 25.70 10.23
N ALA A 387 -17.29 24.86 9.44
CA ALA A 387 -18.06 23.73 9.94
C ALA A 387 -17.37 22.39 9.65
N ILE A 388 -17.41 21.48 10.62
CA ILE A 388 -16.75 20.18 10.57
C ILE A 388 -17.62 19.10 11.20
N TYR A 389 -17.46 17.86 10.74
CA TYR A 389 -17.87 16.67 11.46
C TYR A 389 -16.65 16.03 12.11
N VAL A 390 -16.86 15.39 13.26
CA VAL A 390 -15.82 14.61 13.94
C VAL A 390 -16.36 13.25 14.38
N THR A 391 -15.47 12.26 14.43
CA THR A 391 -15.73 10.98 15.09
C THR A 391 -14.95 10.87 16.41
N LEU A 392 -15.53 10.17 17.38
CA LEU A 392 -14.92 9.85 18.66
C LEU A 392 -14.66 8.35 18.77
N GLY A 393 -13.45 7.97 19.16
CA GLY A 393 -13.08 6.60 19.49
C GLY A 393 -13.59 6.13 20.85
N GLY A 394 -13.49 4.82 21.11
CA GLY A 394 -13.87 4.13 22.33
C GLY A 394 -15.21 3.39 22.27
N ILE A 395 -15.62 2.87 23.43
CA ILE A 395 -16.92 2.20 23.69
C ILE A 395 -17.63 2.91 24.87
N GLU A 396 -18.86 2.53 25.22
CA GLU A 396 -19.65 3.06 26.35
C GLU A 396 -20.25 4.48 26.17
N ASN A 397 -20.27 5.01 24.95
CA ASN A 397 -20.91 6.27 24.59
C ASN A 397 -21.51 6.21 23.17
N PRO A 398 -22.84 6.23 23.00
CA PRO A 398 -23.46 6.08 21.68
C PRO A 398 -23.31 7.32 20.79
N TYR A 399 -22.87 8.48 21.31
CA TYR A 399 -22.70 9.71 20.55
C TYR A 399 -21.28 9.82 19.99
N ARG A 400 -21.05 9.11 18.88
CA ARG A 400 -19.75 8.94 18.22
C ARG A 400 -19.45 9.96 17.13
N VAL A 401 -20.48 10.52 16.50
CA VAL A 401 -20.36 11.55 15.47
C VAL A 401 -20.98 12.85 15.98
N TRP A 402 -20.23 13.94 15.82
CA TRP A 402 -20.63 15.30 16.17
C TRP A 402 -20.40 16.25 15.02
N TYR A 403 -21.24 17.28 14.91
CA TYR A 403 -21.12 18.37 13.95
C TYR A 403 -20.86 19.68 14.69
N PHE A 404 -19.86 20.43 14.26
CA PHE A 404 -19.60 21.79 14.69
C PHE A 404 -20.04 22.73 13.57
N ASP A 405 -20.93 23.67 13.86
CA ASP A 405 -21.48 24.61 12.88
C ASP A 405 -20.63 25.89 12.70
N GLY A 406 -19.47 25.96 13.37
CA GLY A 406 -18.65 27.17 13.49
C GLY A 406 -18.77 27.84 14.87
N THR A 407 -19.78 27.46 15.67
CA THR A 407 -20.08 28.04 16.98
C THR A 407 -20.33 27.01 18.08
N ALA A 408 -21.09 25.95 17.80
CA ALA A 408 -21.53 24.96 18.78
C ALA A 408 -21.52 23.53 18.22
N TRP A 409 -21.52 22.54 19.12
CA TRP A 409 -21.54 21.12 18.80
C TRP A 409 -22.95 20.52 18.87
N GLU A 410 -23.26 19.69 17.88
CA GLU A 410 -24.52 18.94 17.78
C GLU A 410 -24.26 17.44 17.56
N PRO A 411 -24.98 16.54 18.25
CA PRO A 411 -24.83 15.10 18.04
C PRO A 411 -25.41 14.69 16.69
N ARG A 412 -24.66 13.91 15.92
CA ARG A 412 -25.04 13.39 14.58
C ARG A 412 -24.84 11.89 14.44
N SER A 413 -25.02 11.16 15.55
CA SER A 413 -24.96 9.69 15.58
C SER A 413 -26.30 9.01 15.27
N GLY A 414 -27.31 9.80 14.91
CA GLY A 414 -28.71 9.38 14.83
C GLY A 414 -29.36 9.12 16.20
N PRO A 415 -30.66 8.78 16.21
CA PRO A 415 -31.37 8.42 17.43
C PRO A 415 -30.76 7.18 18.07
N ARG A 416 -30.79 7.12 19.40
CA ARG A 416 -30.33 5.93 20.14
C ARG A 416 -31.09 4.71 19.65
N GLN A 417 -30.37 3.67 19.25
CA GLN A 417 -30.99 2.40 18.90
C GLN A 417 -31.80 1.87 20.08
N SER A 418 -33.09 1.62 19.85
CA SER A 418 -33.95 0.85 20.75
C SER A 418 -34.36 -0.45 20.05
N PRO A 419 -34.69 -1.52 20.80
CA PRO A 419 -35.22 -2.76 20.21
C PRO A 419 -36.48 -2.57 19.35
N GLU A 420 -37.17 -1.43 19.49
CA GLU A 420 -38.43 -1.11 18.82
C GLU A 420 -38.25 -0.29 17.54
N THR A 421 -37.08 0.32 17.35
CA THR A 421 -36.72 1.12 16.17
C THR A 421 -35.79 0.31 15.27
N GLN A 422 -36.15 0.14 13.99
CA GLN A 422 -35.19 -0.25 12.94
C GLN A 422 -33.89 0.58 13.08
N PRO A 423 -32.69 0.09 12.72
CA PRO A 423 -31.46 0.79 13.03
C PRO A 423 -31.42 2.13 12.28
N LEU A 424 -31.64 3.22 13.02
CA LEU A 424 -31.52 4.59 12.53
C LEU A 424 -30.32 5.32 13.17
N GLY A 425 -29.61 4.71 14.11
CA GLY A 425 -28.41 5.28 14.75
C GLY A 425 -27.17 4.42 14.58
N LEU A 426 -26.01 5.00 14.84
CA LEU A 426 -24.73 4.29 14.91
C LEU A 426 -24.69 3.34 16.11
N LEU A 427 -23.86 2.30 15.99
CA LEU A 427 -23.60 1.35 17.08
C LEU A 427 -22.54 1.91 18.04
N ASP A 428 -22.54 1.47 19.29
CA ASP A 428 -21.51 1.87 20.27
C ASP A 428 -20.23 1.04 20.08
N VAL A 429 -19.47 1.40 19.06
CA VAL A 429 -18.20 0.81 18.68
C VAL A 429 -17.18 1.90 18.35
N GLN A 430 -15.92 1.52 18.24
CA GLN A 430 -14.85 2.37 17.73
C GLN A 430 -15.17 2.82 16.31
N HIS A 431 -15.09 4.14 16.09
CA HIS A 431 -15.24 4.78 14.78
C HIS A 431 -13.91 5.40 14.38
N ASN A 432 -13.47 5.15 13.15
CA ASN A 432 -12.09 5.41 12.72
C ASN A 432 -11.99 6.51 11.67
N ALA A 433 -13.01 6.66 10.80
CA ALA A 433 -13.00 7.70 9.78
C ALA A 433 -14.41 8.25 9.52
N ILE A 434 -14.47 9.49 9.06
CA ILE A 434 -15.68 10.14 8.57
C ILE A 434 -15.40 10.88 7.26
N LEU A 435 -16.36 10.82 6.35
CA LEU A 435 -16.31 11.49 5.06
C LEU A 435 -17.64 12.16 4.75
N VAL A 436 -17.58 13.41 4.29
CA VAL A 436 -18.71 14.15 3.70
C VAL A 436 -18.58 14.06 2.19
N ASP A 437 -19.66 13.72 1.49
CA ASP A 437 -19.67 13.73 0.03
C ASP A 437 -19.70 15.17 -0.50
N PRO A 438 -18.67 15.65 -1.20
CA PRO A 438 -18.62 17.04 -1.67
C PRO A 438 -19.63 17.37 -2.76
N GLN A 439 -20.17 16.36 -3.46
CA GLN A 439 -21.24 16.58 -4.45
C GLN A 439 -22.64 16.44 -3.85
N HIS A 440 -22.76 15.78 -2.70
CA HIS A 440 -24.03 15.61 -1.99
C HIS A 440 -23.79 15.80 -0.49
N PRO A 441 -23.68 17.04 0.04
CA PRO A 441 -23.26 17.29 1.42
C PRO A 441 -24.20 16.75 2.51
N ASN A 442 -25.37 16.21 2.13
CA ASN A 442 -26.25 15.46 3.04
C ASN A 442 -25.82 14.00 3.23
N HIS A 443 -24.96 13.48 2.37
CA HIS A 443 -24.47 12.11 2.42
C HIS A 443 -23.17 12.05 3.20
N LEU A 444 -23.19 11.28 4.28
CA LEU A 444 -22.02 11.02 5.13
C LEU A 444 -21.70 9.53 5.09
N TYR A 445 -20.41 9.21 5.22
CA TYR A 445 -19.93 7.85 5.39
C TYR A 445 -19.03 7.80 6.60
N VAL A 446 -19.21 6.79 7.43
CA VAL A 446 -18.45 6.59 8.65
C VAL A 446 -17.91 5.17 8.67
N ALA A 447 -16.61 5.04 8.90
CA ALA A 447 -15.93 3.77 9.08
C ALA A 447 -15.81 3.44 10.57
N ALA A 448 -15.94 2.16 10.88
CA ALA A 448 -15.87 1.61 12.22
C ALA A 448 -15.21 0.22 12.20
N ASP A 449 -14.95 -0.33 13.39
CA ASP A 449 -14.37 -1.66 13.57
C ASP A 449 -15.22 -2.82 12.99
N ILE A 450 -16.48 -2.52 12.67
CA ILE A 450 -17.46 -3.48 12.17
C ILE A 450 -18.07 -3.05 10.82
N GLY A 451 -17.37 -2.23 10.05
CA GLY A 451 -17.74 -1.88 8.67
C GLY A 451 -18.00 -0.39 8.44
N VAL A 452 -18.87 -0.07 7.48
CA VAL A 452 -19.20 1.30 7.08
C VAL A 452 -20.69 1.57 7.26
N TRP A 453 -21.02 2.76 7.76
CA TRP A 453 -22.38 3.29 7.81
C TRP A 453 -22.51 4.48 6.87
N ARG A 454 -23.71 4.62 6.29
CA ARG A 454 -24.08 5.75 5.44
C ARG A 454 -25.26 6.49 6.05
N SER A 455 -25.16 7.81 6.03
CA SER A 455 -26.25 8.74 6.25
C SER A 455 -26.60 9.44 4.93
N VAL A 456 -27.87 9.82 4.76
CA VAL A 456 -28.36 10.63 3.63
C VAL A 456 -29.06 11.91 4.07
N ASP A 457 -28.98 12.20 5.37
CA ASP A 457 -29.68 13.28 6.07
C ASP A 457 -28.77 13.97 7.10
N ARG A 458 -27.48 14.12 6.77
CA ARG A 458 -26.47 14.83 7.60
C ARG A 458 -26.22 14.20 8.99
N GLY A 459 -26.58 12.94 9.15
CA GLY A 459 -26.26 12.14 10.34
C GLY A 459 -27.42 12.06 11.33
N ASP A 460 -28.62 12.49 10.91
CA ASP A 460 -29.85 12.31 11.65
C ASP A 460 -30.29 10.84 11.64
N SER A 461 -29.96 10.09 10.59
CA SER A 461 -30.08 8.65 10.58
C SER A 461 -28.97 7.91 9.81
N TRP A 462 -28.70 6.67 10.22
CA TRP A 462 -27.61 5.85 9.68
C TRP A 462 -28.08 4.46 9.27
N GLN A 463 -27.52 3.94 8.18
CA GLN A 463 -27.75 2.58 7.70
C GLN A 463 -26.43 1.90 7.38
N VAL A 464 -26.35 0.59 7.61
CA VAL A 464 -25.18 -0.22 7.23
C VAL A 464 -24.96 -0.11 5.72
N PHE A 465 -23.72 0.18 5.32
CA PHE A 465 -23.27 0.24 3.94
C PHE A 465 -22.36 -0.96 3.62
N SER A 466 -22.98 -2.14 3.48
CA SER A 466 -22.29 -3.37 3.10
C SER A 466 -22.59 -3.70 1.63
N ARG A 467 -21.67 -3.32 0.74
CA ARG A 467 -21.76 -3.51 -0.73
C ARG A 467 -20.66 -4.44 -1.25
N GLY A 468 -20.55 -5.63 -0.63
CA GLY A 468 -19.43 -6.55 -0.85
C GLY A 468 -18.21 -6.26 0.01
N LEU A 469 -18.33 -5.31 0.93
CA LEU A 469 -17.35 -5.09 1.98
C LEU A 469 -17.42 -6.25 3.00
N PRO A 470 -16.29 -6.86 3.38
CA PRO A 470 -16.26 -7.94 4.38
C PRO A 470 -16.48 -7.39 5.79
N ASP A 471 -16.82 -8.28 6.71
CA ASP A 471 -16.81 -7.99 8.15
C ASP A 471 -15.36 -7.84 8.63
N ALA A 472 -14.85 -6.62 8.54
CA ALA A 472 -13.50 -6.24 8.97
C ALA A 472 -13.52 -4.80 9.48
N ALA A 473 -12.58 -4.47 10.36
CA ALA A 473 -12.37 -3.10 10.78
C ALA A 473 -11.98 -2.25 9.58
N VAL A 474 -12.68 -1.12 9.42
CA VAL A 474 -12.39 -0.12 8.40
C VAL A 474 -11.74 1.06 9.09
N VAL A 475 -10.54 1.39 8.64
CA VAL A 475 -9.67 2.35 9.34
C VAL A 475 -9.59 3.70 8.63
N ASP A 476 -9.77 3.74 7.31
CA ASP A 476 -9.79 4.99 6.54
C ASP A 476 -10.78 4.91 5.37
N LEU A 477 -11.33 6.08 5.01
CA LEU A 477 -12.21 6.28 3.86
C LEU A 477 -11.71 7.42 2.99
N LYS A 478 -11.72 7.23 1.68
CA LYS A 478 -11.47 8.29 0.69
C LYS A 478 -12.51 8.27 -0.42
N LEU A 479 -12.93 9.43 -0.89
CA LEU A 479 -13.83 9.58 -2.03
C LEU A 479 -13.13 10.32 -3.15
N HIS A 480 -12.86 9.65 -4.27
CA HIS A 480 -12.35 10.31 -5.45
C HIS A 480 -13.49 11.07 -6.13
N GLY A 481 -13.50 12.40 -5.99
CA GLY A 481 -14.60 13.26 -6.43
C GLY A 481 -14.97 13.08 -7.91
N PRO A 482 -14.02 13.22 -8.85
CA PRO A 482 -14.32 13.15 -10.28
C PRO A 482 -14.88 11.80 -10.73
N SER A 483 -14.41 10.68 -10.17
CA SER A 483 -14.88 9.33 -10.55
C SER A 483 -15.82 8.66 -9.57
N ARG A 484 -16.20 9.35 -8.50
CA ARG A 484 -17.18 8.89 -7.50
C ARG A 484 -16.80 7.58 -6.83
N LEU A 485 -15.50 7.24 -6.80
CA LEU A 485 -15.01 6.03 -6.16
C LEU A 485 -14.84 6.25 -4.65
N LEU A 486 -15.69 5.61 -3.86
CA LEU A 486 -15.51 5.47 -2.42
C LEU A 486 -14.57 4.30 -2.15
N ARG A 487 -13.50 4.55 -1.42
CA ARG A 487 -12.46 3.57 -1.08
C ARG A 487 -12.37 3.39 0.43
N ALA A 488 -12.19 2.15 0.87
CA ALA A 488 -12.13 1.76 2.26
C ALA A 488 -10.88 0.90 2.50
N ALA A 489 -9.98 1.37 3.37
CA ALA A 489 -8.86 0.57 3.87
C ALA A 489 -9.34 -0.30 5.03
N THR A 490 -8.96 -1.57 5.00
CA THR A 490 -9.39 -2.55 6.00
C THR A 490 -8.23 -3.19 6.72
N HIS A 491 -8.45 -3.53 7.98
CA HIS A 491 -7.48 -4.27 8.78
C HIS A 491 -7.48 -5.75 8.37
N GLY A 492 -6.56 -6.14 7.47
CA GLY A 492 -6.33 -7.53 7.08
C GLY A 492 -7.22 -8.06 5.95
N ARG A 493 -7.87 -7.18 5.16
CA ARG A 493 -8.68 -7.56 3.98
C ARG A 493 -8.41 -6.73 2.72
N GLY A 494 -7.36 -5.90 2.72
CA GLY A 494 -6.99 -5.05 1.58
C GLY A 494 -7.80 -3.76 1.48
N VAL A 495 -7.87 -3.19 0.27
CA VAL A 495 -8.61 -1.95 -0.02
C VAL A 495 -9.82 -2.27 -0.89
N TYR A 496 -11.01 -1.87 -0.42
CA TYR A 496 -12.25 -2.01 -1.17
C TYR A 496 -12.60 -0.71 -1.88
N GLN A 497 -13.19 -0.81 -3.06
CA GLN A 497 -13.68 0.34 -3.81
C GLN A 497 -15.13 0.13 -4.25
N PHE A 498 -15.91 1.19 -4.23
CA PHE A 498 -17.30 1.20 -4.70
C PHE A 498 -17.57 2.47 -5.52
N ASP A 499 -18.17 2.32 -6.69
CA ASP A 499 -18.55 3.43 -7.56
C ASP A 499 -19.92 3.98 -7.13
N LEU A 500 -19.94 5.18 -6.55
CA LEU A 500 -21.17 5.84 -6.13
C LEU A 500 -21.96 6.44 -7.32
N GLY A 501 -21.32 6.58 -8.48
CA GLY A 501 -21.92 7.17 -9.69
C GLY A 501 -22.55 6.17 -10.64
N GLN A 502 -22.28 4.87 -10.48
CA GLN A 502 -22.76 3.81 -11.36
C GLN A 502 -23.28 2.59 -10.59
N PRO A 503 -24.29 1.88 -11.09
CA PRO A 503 -24.71 0.62 -10.50
C PRO A 503 -23.61 -0.43 -10.64
N GLN A 504 -23.40 -1.21 -9.58
CA GLN A 504 -22.42 -2.29 -9.58
C GLN A 504 -22.80 -3.34 -10.63
N ARG A 505 -21.89 -3.59 -11.57
CA ARG A 505 -22.06 -4.60 -12.62
C ARG A 505 -21.75 -6.00 -12.07
N ALA A 506 -22.50 -7.00 -12.54
CA ALA A 506 -22.24 -8.40 -12.18
C ALA A 506 -20.89 -8.88 -12.70
N VAL A 507 -20.59 -8.56 -13.96
CA VAL A 507 -19.30 -8.79 -14.60
C VAL A 507 -18.88 -7.47 -15.25
N ASP A 508 -17.62 -7.07 -15.05
CA ASP A 508 -17.09 -5.83 -15.61
C ASP A 508 -15.64 -6.04 -16.00
N LEU A 509 -15.44 -6.34 -17.29
CA LEU A 509 -14.16 -6.76 -17.84
C LEU A 509 -13.42 -5.58 -18.44
N TYR A 510 -12.11 -5.51 -18.22
CA TYR A 510 -11.26 -4.49 -18.83
C TYR A 510 -9.83 -4.99 -19.07
N ILE A 511 -9.17 -4.32 -20.01
CA ILE A 511 -7.74 -4.36 -20.29
C ILE A 511 -7.34 -2.88 -20.35
N ARG A 512 -6.19 -2.54 -19.77
CA ARG A 512 -5.71 -1.17 -19.68
C ARG A 512 -4.88 -0.80 -20.89
N ASP A 513 -5.09 0.39 -21.44
CA ASP A 513 -4.26 0.93 -22.53
C ASP A 513 -2.89 1.42 -22.03
N HIS A 514 -2.84 1.91 -20.78
CA HIS A 514 -1.61 2.37 -20.11
C HIS A 514 -1.80 2.42 -18.58
N ILE A 515 -0.77 2.77 -17.83
CA ILE A 515 -0.78 2.73 -16.36
C ILE A 515 -1.82 3.63 -15.68
N LEU A 516 -2.26 4.71 -16.34
CA LEU A 516 -3.34 5.58 -15.85
C LEU A 516 -4.75 5.09 -16.20
N ASP A 517 -4.89 4.10 -17.07
CA ASP A 517 -6.19 3.61 -17.51
C ASP A 517 -6.69 2.54 -16.53
N LEU A 518 -7.89 2.73 -16.00
CA LEU A 518 -8.57 1.77 -15.12
C LEU A 518 -9.76 1.09 -15.82
N GLY A 519 -9.94 1.29 -17.13
CA GLY A 519 -11.04 0.76 -17.93
C GLY A 519 -12.41 1.29 -17.53
N ARG A 520 -12.49 2.44 -16.84
CA ARG A 520 -13.76 3.07 -16.41
C ARG A 520 -14.23 4.13 -17.40
N ARG A 521 -13.30 4.71 -18.15
CA ARG A 521 -13.48 5.82 -19.10
C ARG A 521 -12.54 5.60 -20.29
N PRO A 522 -12.77 6.24 -21.43
CA PRO A 522 -11.78 6.26 -22.50
C PRO A 522 -10.41 6.70 -21.97
N ALA A 523 -9.36 5.97 -22.33
CA ALA A 523 -8.00 6.32 -21.96
C ALA A 523 -7.56 7.62 -22.66
N GLU A 524 -6.76 8.43 -21.97
CA GLU A 524 -6.23 9.70 -22.48
C GLU A 524 -4.71 9.61 -22.59
N ALA A 525 -4.20 9.60 -23.83
CA ALA A 525 -2.77 9.63 -24.12
C ALA A 525 -2.15 11.03 -23.88
N GLY A 526 -0.83 11.09 -23.75
CA GLY A 526 -0.06 12.32 -23.56
C GLY A 526 -0.07 12.88 -22.14
N LYS A 527 -0.77 12.25 -21.19
CA LYS A 527 -0.68 12.61 -19.76
C LYS A 527 0.68 12.25 -19.19
N ALA A 528 1.12 13.00 -18.18
CA ALA A 528 2.35 12.70 -17.44
C ALA A 528 2.27 11.30 -16.81
N ASP A 529 3.28 10.45 -17.03
CA ASP A 529 3.38 9.14 -16.38
C ASP A 529 3.76 9.35 -14.90
N PRO A 530 2.88 9.07 -13.94
CA PRO A 530 3.13 9.34 -12.52
C PRO A 530 4.21 8.43 -11.90
N THR A 531 4.79 7.51 -12.66
CA THR A 531 5.88 6.62 -12.25
C THR A 531 7.24 7.03 -12.83
N GLN A 532 7.27 7.91 -13.83
CA GLN A 532 8.48 8.25 -14.58
C GLN A 532 8.51 9.76 -14.88
N PRO A 533 9.21 10.56 -14.05
CA PRO A 533 9.36 11.99 -14.26
C PRO A 533 9.80 12.33 -15.69
N GLY A 534 9.04 13.21 -16.35
CA GLY A 534 9.30 13.66 -17.72
C GLY A 534 8.80 12.74 -18.82
N ALA A 535 8.22 11.59 -18.48
CA ALA A 535 7.57 10.69 -19.45
C ALA A 535 6.05 10.97 -19.56
N SER A 536 5.45 10.46 -20.62
CA SER A 536 4.00 10.51 -20.85
C SER A 536 3.46 9.13 -21.19
N VAL A 537 2.19 8.91 -20.90
CA VAL A 537 1.48 7.66 -21.19
C VAL A 537 0.86 7.66 -22.59
N TYR A 538 0.86 6.51 -23.28
CA TYR A 538 0.28 6.33 -24.62
C TYR A 538 -0.44 4.97 -24.73
N ALA A 539 -1.39 4.81 -25.65
CA ALA A 539 -2.26 3.63 -25.75
C ALA A 539 -1.52 2.33 -26.14
N GLY A 540 -0.30 2.43 -26.66
CA GLY A 540 0.60 1.29 -26.87
C GLY A 540 1.36 0.79 -25.62
N GLN A 541 1.21 1.43 -24.46
CA GLN A 541 1.96 1.12 -23.24
C GLN A 541 1.17 0.28 -22.24
N SER A 542 0.32 -0.62 -22.75
CA SER A 542 -0.55 -1.45 -21.93
C SER A 542 0.25 -2.22 -20.88
N PRO A 543 -0.05 -2.05 -19.58
CA PRO A 543 0.55 -2.90 -18.56
C PRO A 543 0.04 -4.35 -18.68
N ASP A 544 -1.11 -4.56 -19.31
CA ASP A 544 -1.85 -5.83 -19.38
C ASP A 544 -1.54 -6.66 -20.63
N ILE A 545 -0.67 -6.18 -21.52
CA ILE A 545 -0.23 -6.91 -22.72
C ILE A 545 1.29 -7.02 -22.71
N LYS A 546 1.82 -8.24 -22.87
CA LYS A 546 3.26 -8.49 -23.03
C LYS A 546 3.54 -9.29 -24.29
N LEU A 547 4.50 -8.83 -25.09
CA LEU A 547 5.00 -9.53 -26.26
C LEU A 547 6.36 -10.15 -25.92
N ASP A 548 6.43 -11.48 -25.91
CA ASP A 548 7.67 -12.23 -25.72
C ASP A 548 8.16 -12.77 -27.06
N VAL A 549 9.24 -12.14 -27.55
CA VAL A 549 9.93 -12.52 -28.78
C VAL A 549 11.13 -13.38 -28.39
N PRO A 550 11.39 -14.49 -29.11
CA PRO A 550 12.53 -15.34 -28.78
C PRO A 550 13.85 -14.56 -28.95
N GLN A 551 14.80 -14.80 -28.04
CA GLN A 551 16.18 -14.35 -28.14
C GLN A 551 16.90 -14.98 -29.33
N ASN A 552 18.08 -14.47 -29.70
CA ASN A 552 18.91 -15.00 -30.80
C ASN A 552 19.18 -16.51 -30.74
N ASN A 553 19.12 -17.11 -29.56
CA ASN A 553 19.28 -18.55 -29.31
C ASN A 553 17.96 -19.35 -29.41
N GLY A 554 16.85 -18.72 -29.82
CA GLY A 554 15.51 -19.30 -29.92
C GLY A 554 14.74 -19.39 -28.59
N ARG A 555 15.25 -18.85 -27.47
CA ARG A 555 14.62 -18.95 -26.14
C ARG A 555 13.73 -17.76 -25.83
N TYR A 556 12.64 -18.00 -25.11
CA TYR A 556 11.69 -16.97 -24.64
C TYR A 556 12.06 -16.47 -23.24
N TYR A 557 11.67 -15.24 -22.91
CA TYR A 557 11.83 -14.70 -21.56
C TYR A 557 10.92 -15.40 -20.53
N THR A 558 9.77 -15.92 -20.96
CA THR A 558 8.81 -16.61 -20.09
C THR A 558 9.10 -18.10 -19.88
N ALA A 559 10.17 -18.65 -20.48
CA ALA A 559 10.45 -20.06 -20.38
C ALA A 559 10.90 -20.42 -18.95
N HIS A 560 9.97 -20.88 -18.11
CA HIS A 560 10.23 -21.54 -16.82
C HIS A 560 11.01 -22.87 -16.95
N THR A 561 11.52 -23.21 -18.13
CA THR A 561 12.33 -24.42 -18.29
C THR A 561 13.68 -24.20 -17.63
N THR A 562 13.78 -24.77 -16.43
CA THR A 562 14.98 -24.92 -15.61
C THR A 562 16.09 -25.72 -16.30
N VAL A 563 15.98 -26.10 -17.58
CA VAL A 563 16.99 -26.86 -18.30
C VAL A 563 16.96 -26.50 -19.78
N ASP A 564 18.11 -26.26 -20.36
CA ASP A 564 18.26 -26.09 -21.80
C ASP A 564 18.30 -27.41 -22.57
N PRO A 565 18.28 -27.40 -23.92
CA PRO A 565 18.37 -28.62 -24.73
C PRO A 565 19.65 -29.45 -24.50
N ASP A 566 20.66 -28.85 -23.86
CA ASP A 566 21.97 -29.43 -23.57
C ASP A 566 22.11 -29.87 -22.09
N GLY A 567 21.04 -29.77 -21.28
CA GLY A 567 21.02 -30.20 -19.87
C GLY A 567 21.49 -29.16 -18.84
N GLN A 568 21.77 -27.91 -19.21
CA GLN A 568 22.25 -26.85 -18.31
C GLN A 568 21.08 -26.02 -17.76
N LYS A 569 21.09 -25.76 -16.44
CA LYS A 569 20.09 -24.92 -15.79
C LYS A 569 20.24 -23.45 -16.17
N ALA A 570 19.12 -22.74 -16.32
CA ALA A 570 19.13 -21.29 -16.51
C ALA A 570 19.74 -20.59 -15.28
N ALA A 571 20.66 -19.65 -15.51
CA ALA A 571 21.26 -18.84 -14.44
C ALA A 571 20.18 -18.02 -13.70
N ALA A 572 20.35 -17.87 -12.38
CA ALA A 572 19.41 -17.23 -11.45
C ALA A 572 19.10 -15.74 -11.74
N ASP A 573 19.90 -15.07 -12.58
CA ASP A 573 19.79 -13.63 -12.83
C ASP A 573 18.98 -13.25 -14.09
N ARG A 574 18.15 -14.17 -14.61
CA ARG A 574 17.34 -13.88 -15.82
C ARG A 574 15.91 -13.50 -15.41
N PRO A 575 15.37 -12.36 -15.90
CA PRO A 575 14.00 -11.98 -15.60
C PRO A 575 13.05 -12.96 -16.27
N ALA A 576 12.62 -13.98 -15.52
CA ALA A 576 11.43 -14.73 -15.85
C ALA A 576 10.25 -13.77 -15.76
N MET A 577 9.43 -13.69 -16.80
CA MET A 577 8.15 -13.00 -16.67
C MET A 577 7.34 -13.72 -15.59
N ASP A 578 7.13 -13.07 -14.46
CA ASP A 578 6.20 -13.55 -13.47
C ASP A 578 4.78 -13.29 -13.97
N LEU A 579 4.18 -14.33 -14.57
CA LEU A 579 2.80 -14.28 -15.08
C LEU A 579 1.76 -14.11 -13.96
N TYR A 580 2.14 -14.24 -12.69
CA TYR A 580 1.23 -14.04 -11.56
C TYR A 580 1.16 -12.57 -11.11
N THR A 581 2.25 -11.82 -11.23
CA THR A 581 2.27 -10.38 -10.91
C THR A 581 2.14 -9.50 -12.14
N PHE A 582 2.48 -10.03 -13.32
CA PHE A 582 2.46 -9.32 -14.61
C PHE A 582 3.28 -8.00 -14.62
N ALA A 583 4.06 -7.78 -13.56
CA ALA A 583 4.74 -6.53 -13.22
C ALA A 583 6.17 -6.44 -13.77
N ALA A 584 6.75 -7.57 -14.18
CA ALA A 584 8.07 -7.58 -14.78
C ALA A 584 8.06 -6.83 -16.12
N LYS A 585 8.90 -5.79 -16.23
CA LYS A 585 9.30 -5.27 -17.54
C LYS A 585 10.06 -6.39 -18.24
N LEU A 586 9.49 -6.95 -19.31
CA LEU A 586 10.36 -7.54 -20.33
C LEU A 586 11.36 -6.46 -20.69
N PRO A 587 12.68 -6.72 -20.65
CA PRO A 587 13.64 -5.71 -21.03
C PRO A 587 13.25 -5.21 -22.41
N ASP A 588 12.89 -3.93 -22.48
CA ASP A 588 12.58 -3.25 -23.73
C ASP A 588 13.88 -3.14 -24.50
N THR A 589 14.21 -4.21 -25.22
CA THR A 589 15.32 -4.17 -26.13
C THR A 589 14.80 -3.41 -27.34
N THR A 590 15.09 -2.11 -27.36
CA THR A 590 15.24 -1.28 -28.58
C THR A 590 16.08 -1.95 -29.67
N VAL A 591 16.72 -3.07 -29.34
CA VAL A 591 17.29 -4.06 -30.25
C VAL A 591 16.38 -5.29 -30.29
N VAL A 592 15.39 -5.33 -31.21
CA VAL A 592 14.82 -6.60 -31.64
C VAL A 592 15.99 -7.42 -32.21
N PRO A 593 16.32 -8.59 -31.66
CA PRO A 593 17.46 -9.34 -32.14
C PRO A 593 17.28 -9.62 -33.64
N THR A 594 18.30 -9.35 -34.45
CA THR A 594 18.25 -9.68 -35.88
C THR A 594 18.41 -11.18 -36.05
N HIS A 595 17.31 -11.87 -36.34
CA HIS A 595 17.30 -13.30 -36.54
C HIS A 595 17.65 -13.67 -37.99
N SER A 596 18.39 -14.77 -38.15
CA SER A 596 18.72 -15.36 -39.46
C SER A 596 17.60 -16.22 -40.06
N TYR A 597 16.47 -16.38 -39.35
CA TYR A 597 15.31 -17.17 -39.77
C TYR A 597 14.21 -16.28 -40.37
N SER A 598 13.50 -16.78 -41.38
CA SER A 598 12.44 -16.04 -42.06
C SER A 598 11.10 -16.01 -41.31
N ASN A 599 10.89 -16.91 -40.34
CA ASN A 599 9.68 -17.00 -39.53
C ASN A 599 10.04 -17.04 -38.05
N LEU A 600 9.48 -16.12 -37.25
CA LEU A 600 9.60 -16.09 -35.80
C LEU A 600 8.23 -16.39 -35.18
N LEU A 601 8.20 -17.27 -34.19
CA LEU A 601 7.05 -17.44 -33.32
C LEU A 601 7.21 -16.44 -32.16
N SER A 602 6.17 -15.68 -31.85
CA SER A 602 6.15 -14.78 -30.70
C SER A 602 4.97 -15.15 -29.80
N HIS A 603 5.15 -15.03 -28.49
CA HIS A 603 4.06 -15.23 -27.53
C HIS A 603 3.47 -13.88 -27.13
N VAL A 604 2.14 -13.80 -27.10
CA VAL A 604 1.42 -12.63 -26.59
C VAL A 604 0.67 -13.06 -25.35
N TYR A 605 0.97 -12.42 -24.23
CA TYR A 605 0.27 -12.61 -22.97
C TYR A 605 -0.66 -11.42 -22.77
N VAL A 606 -1.89 -11.72 -22.35
CA VAL A 606 -2.93 -10.73 -22.07
C VAL A 606 -3.54 -11.03 -20.71
N GLN A 607 -3.54 -10.03 -19.84
CA GLN A 607 -4.18 -10.06 -18.54
C GLN A 607 -5.57 -9.41 -18.65
N VAL A 608 -6.62 -10.08 -18.19
CA VAL A 608 -8.00 -9.59 -18.32
C VAL A 608 -8.61 -9.42 -16.93
N HIS A 609 -8.89 -8.18 -16.56
CA HIS A 609 -9.40 -7.87 -15.24
C HIS A 609 -10.91 -8.03 -15.17
N ASN A 610 -11.42 -8.37 -13.98
CA ASN A 610 -12.84 -8.33 -13.66
C ASN A 610 -13.07 -7.55 -12.35
N ARG A 611 -13.78 -6.43 -12.42
CA ARG A 611 -14.20 -5.64 -11.25
C ARG A 611 -15.69 -5.78 -10.90
N GLY A 612 -16.40 -6.70 -11.56
CA GLY A 612 -17.73 -7.11 -11.16
C GLY A 612 -17.70 -7.94 -9.87
N TYR A 613 -18.87 -8.39 -9.40
CA TYR A 613 -18.96 -9.25 -8.19
C TYR A 613 -19.20 -10.74 -8.51
N LEU A 614 -19.42 -11.09 -9.78
CA LEU A 614 -19.51 -12.47 -10.25
C LEU A 614 -18.28 -12.83 -11.07
N THR A 615 -17.90 -14.10 -11.00
CA THR A 615 -16.92 -14.71 -11.88
C THR A 615 -17.40 -14.70 -13.33
N ALA A 616 -16.57 -14.23 -14.25
CA ALA A 616 -16.84 -14.25 -15.68
C ALA A 616 -16.36 -15.56 -16.32
N ASN A 617 -17.17 -16.14 -17.20
CA ASN A 617 -16.88 -17.34 -17.95
C ASN A 617 -17.16 -17.11 -19.43
N ASN A 618 -16.51 -17.89 -20.31
CA ASN A 618 -16.62 -17.76 -21.77
C ASN A 618 -16.20 -16.37 -22.28
N VAL A 619 -15.19 -15.77 -21.65
CA VAL A 619 -14.68 -14.45 -22.03
C VAL A 619 -13.82 -14.60 -23.27
N ARG A 620 -14.17 -13.93 -24.36
CA ARG A 620 -13.44 -14.00 -25.63
C ARG A 620 -12.47 -12.84 -25.73
N VAL A 621 -11.20 -13.17 -25.95
CA VAL A 621 -10.12 -12.22 -26.22
C VAL A 621 -9.65 -12.43 -27.65
N MET A 622 -9.70 -11.39 -28.47
CA MET A 622 -9.28 -11.42 -29.86
C MET A 622 -8.05 -10.55 -30.03
N LEU A 623 -6.97 -11.12 -30.55
CA LEU A 623 -5.79 -10.36 -30.93
C LEU A 623 -5.94 -9.92 -32.39
N LEU A 624 -5.95 -8.61 -32.60
CA LEU A 624 -6.00 -7.98 -33.91
C LEU A 624 -4.67 -7.32 -34.25
N LEU A 625 -4.25 -7.49 -35.51
CA LEU A 625 -3.15 -6.76 -36.11
C LEU A 625 -3.73 -5.68 -37.03
N ALA A 626 -3.39 -4.42 -36.77
CA ALA A 626 -3.65 -3.31 -37.68
C ALA A 626 -2.44 -3.04 -38.56
N ARG A 627 -2.67 -2.71 -39.83
CA ARG A 627 -1.66 -2.04 -40.66
C ARG A 627 -1.75 -0.54 -40.45
N GLN A 628 -0.88 0.01 -39.61
CA GLN A 628 -0.72 1.45 -39.44
C GLN A 628 -0.15 2.04 -40.74
N GLN A 629 -0.76 3.11 -41.26
CA GLN A 629 -0.13 3.88 -42.34
C GLN A 629 0.94 4.77 -41.70
N VAL A 630 2.20 4.48 -41.99
CA VAL A 630 3.34 5.30 -41.52
C VAL A 630 3.58 6.39 -42.56
N ASP A 631 3.41 7.64 -42.16
CA ASP A 631 3.92 8.80 -42.91
C ASP A 631 5.41 8.98 -42.58
N ASP A 632 6.29 8.60 -43.50
CA ASP A 632 7.76 8.63 -43.33
C ASP A 632 8.30 10.04 -43.00
N GLU A 633 7.55 11.11 -43.28
CA GLU A 633 7.93 12.49 -42.98
C GLU A 633 7.59 12.92 -41.53
N LYS A 634 6.76 12.16 -40.80
CA LYS A 634 6.32 12.45 -39.41
C LYS A 634 6.88 11.45 -38.41
N ARG A 635 8.20 11.47 -38.27
CA ARG A 635 9.00 10.62 -37.37
C ARG A 635 8.90 10.98 -35.88
N ALA A 636 7.77 11.55 -35.43
CA ALA A 636 7.56 11.85 -34.02
C ALA A 636 7.02 10.59 -33.30
N GLU A 637 7.65 10.23 -32.18
CA GLU A 637 7.32 9.09 -31.31
C GLU A 637 6.02 9.32 -30.50
N THR A 638 4.98 9.89 -31.12
CA THR A 638 3.68 10.11 -30.49
C THR A 638 2.58 9.47 -31.33
N GLU A 639 1.62 8.81 -30.69
CA GLU A 639 0.45 8.21 -31.36
C GLU A 639 -0.38 9.24 -32.16
N GLU A 640 -0.31 10.53 -31.81
CA GLU A 640 -0.90 11.62 -32.59
C GLU A 640 -0.36 11.70 -34.02
N ALA A 641 0.86 11.21 -34.29
CA ALA A 641 1.44 11.22 -35.62
C ALA A 641 0.83 10.14 -36.55
N HIS A 642 0.30 9.03 -36.01
CA HIS A 642 -0.17 7.87 -36.79
C HIS A 642 -1.36 7.15 -36.11
N PRO A 643 -2.61 7.65 -36.24
CA PRO A 643 -3.76 7.03 -35.58
C PRO A 643 -4.05 5.61 -36.12
N LEU A 644 -4.51 4.71 -35.24
CA LEU A 644 -5.01 3.40 -35.67
C LEU A 644 -6.24 3.57 -36.58
N PRO A 645 -6.39 2.73 -37.62
CA PRO A 645 -7.59 2.74 -38.45
C PRO A 645 -8.83 2.41 -37.62
N PRO A 646 -10.03 2.96 -37.94
CA PRO A 646 -11.25 2.61 -37.25
C PRO A 646 -11.48 1.10 -37.20
N LEU A 647 -12.04 0.61 -36.08
CA LEU A 647 -12.39 -0.81 -35.97
C LEU A 647 -13.41 -1.20 -37.07
N PRO A 648 -13.33 -2.42 -37.64
CA PRO A 648 -14.26 -2.85 -38.67
C PRO A 648 -15.71 -2.88 -38.18
N ALA A 649 -16.66 -2.66 -39.09
CA ALA A 649 -18.08 -2.81 -38.78
C ALA A 649 -18.36 -4.22 -38.22
N ASN A 650 -19.22 -4.31 -37.19
CA ASN A 650 -19.55 -5.54 -36.46
C ASN A 650 -18.39 -6.16 -35.64
N TYR A 651 -17.30 -5.43 -35.39
CA TYR A 651 -16.19 -5.87 -34.54
C TYR A 651 -16.66 -6.56 -33.25
N GLU A 652 -17.56 -5.92 -32.50
CA GLU A 652 -18.06 -6.47 -31.24
C GLU A 652 -18.77 -7.83 -31.41
N ASP A 653 -19.60 -7.98 -32.44
CA ASP A 653 -20.31 -9.22 -32.71
C ASP A 653 -19.34 -10.34 -33.10
N PHE A 654 -18.29 -10.01 -33.85
CA PHE A 654 -17.26 -10.96 -34.27
C PHE A 654 -16.43 -11.44 -33.08
N VAL A 655 -15.98 -10.52 -32.22
CA VAL A 655 -15.31 -10.86 -30.95
C VAL A 655 -16.23 -11.72 -30.09
N ARG A 656 -17.48 -11.30 -29.90
CA ARG A 656 -18.47 -12.03 -29.10
C ARG A 656 -18.80 -13.38 -29.67
N LYS A 657 -18.67 -13.64 -30.97
CA LYS A 657 -18.89 -14.95 -31.63
C LYS A 657 -17.62 -15.77 -31.82
N GLY A 658 -16.44 -15.17 -31.59
CA GLY A 658 -15.14 -15.77 -31.91
C GLY A 658 -14.91 -15.94 -33.41
N LEU A 659 -15.55 -15.10 -34.23
CA LEU A 659 -15.39 -15.12 -35.69
C LEU A 659 -14.19 -14.26 -36.08
N PRO A 660 -13.28 -14.76 -36.93
CA PRO A 660 -12.13 -13.98 -37.35
C PRO A 660 -12.55 -12.77 -38.17
N ILE A 661 -11.90 -11.65 -37.91
CA ILE A 661 -11.98 -10.41 -38.66
C ILE A 661 -10.86 -10.41 -39.70
N ALA A 662 -11.24 -10.28 -40.97
CA ALA A 662 -10.35 -10.02 -42.09
C ALA A 662 -10.93 -8.85 -42.89
N ALA A 663 -10.40 -7.65 -42.64
CA ALA A 663 -10.75 -6.41 -43.32
C ALA A 663 -9.46 -5.75 -43.85
N ASP A 664 -9.58 -4.77 -44.76
CA ASP A 664 -8.45 -4.20 -45.49
C ASP A 664 -7.28 -3.73 -44.60
N GLN A 665 -7.58 -3.25 -43.38
CA GLN A 665 -6.58 -2.76 -42.42
C GLN A 665 -6.43 -3.59 -41.15
N TRP A 666 -7.27 -4.62 -40.96
CA TRP A 666 -7.34 -5.39 -39.72
C TRP A 666 -7.36 -6.90 -39.98
N GLN A 667 -6.49 -7.62 -39.28
CA GLN A 667 -6.40 -9.08 -39.37
C GLN A 667 -6.44 -9.69 -37.98
N THR A 668 -7.28 -10.72 -37.78
CA THR A 668 -7.22 -11.54 -36.57
C THR A 668 -6.00 -12.44 -36.58
N LEU A 669 -5.18 -12.33 -35.53
CA LEU A 669 -4.05 -13.23 -35.29
C LEU A 669 -4.48 -14.47 -34.48
N GLY A 670 -5.45 -14.31 -33.59
CA GLY A 670 -5.98 -15.41 -32.79
C GLY A 670 -7.14 -14.99 -31.90
N VAL A 671 -7.87 -15.99 -31.39
CA VAL A 671 -8.93 -15.82 -30.40
C VAL A 671 -8.73 -16.82 -29.28
N ALA A 672 -8.71 -16.35 -28.04
CA ALA A 672 -8.69 -17.18 -26.85
C ALA A 672 -10.04 -17.08 -26.11
N THR A 673 -10.45 -18.17 -25.47
CA THR A 673 -11.60 -18.15 -24.54
C THR A 673 -11.11 -18.43 -23.14
N LEU A 674 -11.34 -17.47 -22.24
CA LEU A 674 -10.99 -17.52 -20.84
C LEU A 674 -12.21 -17.94 -20.00
N TYR A 675 -11.93 -18.62 -18.91
CA TYR A 675 -12.92 -19.11 -17.94
C TYR A 675 -12.47 -18.72 -16.54
N SER A 676 -13.41 -18.63 -15.61
CA SER A 676 -13.14 -18.39 -14.20
C SER A 676 -12.40 -17.07 -13.88
N ILE A 677 -12.66 -15.98 -14.63
CA ILE A 677 -12.09 -14.66 -14.32
C ILE A 677 -12.83 -14.10 -13.09
N ARG A 678 -12.22 -14.21 -11.92
CA ARG A 678 -12.82 -13.84 -10.64
C ARG A 678 -12.68 -12.34 -10.39
N ALA A 679 -13.61 -11.79 -9.62
CA ALA A 679 -13.53 -10.42 -9.15
C ALA A 679 -12.22 -10.17 -8.39
N GLY A 680 -11.39 -9.23 -8.84
CA GLY A 680 -10.10 -8.93 -8.20
C GLY A 680 -8.99 -9.97 -8.41
N TYR A 681 -9.19 -10.97 -9.29
CA TYR A 681 -8.16 -11.92 -9.71
C TYR A 681 -8.14 -11.96 -11.24
N PRO A 682 -7.23 -11.21 -11.87
CA PRO A 682 -7.14 -11.06 -13.31
C PRO A 682 -6.54 -12.28 -14.03
#